data_AF-A0AAW0Y9B7-F1
#
_entry.id   AF-A0AAW0Y9B7-F1
#
_cell.length_a   1.000
_cell.length_b   1.000
_cell.length_c   1.000
_cell.angle_alpha   90.00
_cell.angle_beta   90.00
_cell.angle_gamma   90.00
#
_symmetry.space_group_name_H-M   'P 1'
#
loop_
_entity.id
_entity.type
_entity.pdbx_description
1 polymer ?
#
loop_
_entity_poly.entity_id
_entity_poly.type
_entity_poly.pdbx_seq_one_letter_code
_entity_poly.pdbx_strand_id
1 'polypeptide(L)'
;MELSNKDLQEKITKLWQEKNDLMHQLREGSSGIHQALNEEKERLQQQLLLQREQLEEQHRTQTQVLQEQLEGLTEIKLSYEKQISQIEVNNADMHSKIGTVQLERDAAKSEVASLNSFNLQLQEKVGDLTGAREALQHQVAMLEVTVAELEVKVEETEVQSQETIHTLQNNLVNLQKQVQGLKETSTKLALDLESESKLRLDAQAQLSQLRQLQRQLDEARLSDAAKINELQSKNEELEATVVCLKERQVHQNKGQETTVTTLKEQQTCENEKQEATVTLKERQSENEFLKELKAHVAQLESEKTTLMEKLSSITSTAAASTSDNSVNTTAEQVDEKTRTNVSEDVTRLKDLLKTKDEENKRIRESLQDAQHRLRLSEVISGEVEEQRKRVRELESSLTSLQEQHRQQLRALELETQRQVASKEQQCQQTISSAYDQQDTETSELVRQHRQTLQEATATARHKAAALDTVVIDYQTKLKYEEQLAALAAQHEHHIKQVEATWKVRAEKMVRQREAQLLDQKDDLTTEWNKERRELERLTQVAAAAFRNGTESVELLKKQVAAQRRELEEVKLNYGKEIGELKALLEVKRRSRGGGGGGVRLGVSLEEAAEFEYLKNILYQYMLGKETQTLSKVLCAVVKFDAQQQQEIFEHEEQRQNLLQGWSQGLGLY
;
A
#
# COMPACT_ATOMS: atom_id res chain seq x y z
N MET A 1 160.37 -114.99 -7.23
CA MET A 1 160.46 -113.55 -6.90
C MET A 1 159.31 -113.24 -5.97
N GLU A 2 159.60 -113.35 -4.69
CA GLU A 2 158.68 -113.14 -3.57
C GLU A 2 158.43 -111.64 -3.45
N LEU A 3 157.21 -111.19 -3.72
CA LEU A 3 156.74 -109.93 -3.17
C LEU A 3 156.69 -110.11 -1.66
N SER A 4 157.57 -109.41 -0.94
CA SER A 4 157.69 -109.46 0.51
C SER A 4 156.33 -109.19 1.14
N ASN A 5 155.90 -110.05 2.07
CA ASN A 5 154.63 -109.93 2.81
C ASN A 5 154.43 -108.52 3.43
N LYS A 6 155.53 -107.80 3.67
CA LYS A 6 155.55 -106.41 4.14
C LYS A 6 154.97 -105.41 3.12
N ASP A 7 155.24 -105.57 1.83
CA ASP A 7 154.73 -104.68 0.78
C ASP A 7 153.21 -104.86 0.57
N LEU A 8 152.73 -106.10 0.72
CA LEU A 8 151.29 -106.40 0.70
C LEU A 8 150.59 -105.81 1.92
N GLN A 9 151.18 -105.93 3.12
CA GLN A 9 150.64 -105.29 4.33
C GLN A 9 150.58 -103.78 4.20
N GLU A 10 151.64 -103.14 3.68
CA GLU A 10 151.68 -101.69 3.49
C GLU A 10 150.63 -101.22 2.47
N LYS A 11 150.43 -102.00 1.39
CA LYS A 11 149.39 -101.73 0.39
C LYS A 11 147.98 -101.92 0.95
N ILE A 12 147.75 -102.93 1.78
CA ILE A 12 146.48 -103.13 2.50
C ILE A 12 146.21 -101.95 3.45
N THR A 13 147.21 -101.48 4.21
CA THR A 13 147.03 -100.32 5.09
C THR A 13 146.75 -99.03 4.34
N LYS A 14 147.41 -98.80 3.19
CA LYS A 14 147.13 -97.64 2.32
C LYS A 14 145.72 -97.70 1.74
N LEU A 15 145.31 -98.85 1.20
CA LEU A 15 143.95 -99.06 0.70
C LEU A 15 142.89 -98.92 1.80
N TRP A 16 143.22 -99.31 3.04
CA TRP A 16 142.31 -99.16 4.17
C TRP A 16 142.19 -97.69 4.62
N GLN A 17 143.30 -96.94 4.63
CA GLN A 17 143.28 -95.48 4.85
C GLN A 17 142.51 -94.77 3.73
N GLU A 18 142.81 -95.04 2.46
CA GLU A 18 142.09 -94.48 1.32
C GLU A 18 140.59 -94.79 1.38
N LYS A 19 140.21 -96.03 1.74
CA LYS A 19 138.80 -96.39 1.96
C LYS A 19 138.17 -95.56 3.07
N ASN A 20 138.87 -95.38 4.19
CA ASN A 20 138.35 -94.60 5.32
C ASN A 20 138.25 -93.11 4.98
N ASP A 21 139.22 -92.56 4.26
CA ASP A 21 139.22 -91.17 3.79
C ASP A 21 138.09 -90.95 2.78
N LEU A 22 137.89 -91.89 1.84
CA LEU A 22 136.75 -91.87 0.92
C LEU A 22 135.42 -92.01 1.66
N MET A 23 135.34 -92.86 2.68
CA MET A 23 134.13 -92.99 3.51
C MET A 23 133.86 -91.72 4.34
N HIS A 24 134.91 -91.04 4.81
CA HIS A 24 134.81 -89.77 5.51
C HIS A 24 134.35 -88.66 4.57
N GLN A 25 134.97 -88.54 3.39
CA GLN A 25 134.56 -87.60 2.35
C GLN A 25 133.13 -87.86 1.87
N LEU A 26 132.71 -89.12 1.74
CA LEU A 26 131.34 -89.48 1.40
C LEU A 26 130.37 -89.12 2.53
N ARG A 27 130.74 -89.34 3.80
CA ARG A 27 129.93 -88.93 4.96
C ARG A 27 129.81 -87.43 5.06
N GLU A 28 130.91 -86.68 4.96
CA GLU A 28 130.91 -85.22 4.99
C GLU A 28 130.16 -84.63 3.80
N GLY A 29 130.39 -85.15 2.60
CA GLY A 29 129.65 -84.77 1.40
C GLY A 29 128.14 -85.05 1.54
N SER A 30 127.77 -86.23 2.03
CA SER A 30 126.36 -86.58 2.28
C SER A 30 125.74 -85.74 3.38
N SER A 31 126.48 -85.43 4.45
CA SER A 31 126.03 -84.59 5.55
C SER A 31 125.82 -83.15 5.09
N GLY A 32 126.75 -82.61 4.29
CA GLY A 32 126.62 -81.27 3.70
C GLY A 32 125.42 -81.17 2.75
N ILE A 33 125.20 -82.18 1.92
CA ILE A 33 124.01 -82.25 1.04
C ILE A 33 122.72 -82.37 1.88
N HIS A 34 122.69 -83.22 2.91
CA HIS A 34 121.54 -83.35 3.80
C HIS A 34 121.24 -82.05 4.54
N GLN A 35 122.25 -81.34 5.02
CA GLN A 35 122.08 -80.05 5.67
C GLN A 35 121.53 -79.00 4.71
N ALA A 36 122.11 -78.88 3.51
CA ALA A 36 121.63 -77.95 2.48
C ALA A 36 120.18 -78.24 2.07
N LEU A 37 119.82 -79.52 1.88
CA LEU A 37 118.44 -79.94 1.60
C LEU A 37 117.49 -79.64 2.76
N ASN A 38 117.95 -79.77 4.02
CA ASN A 38 117.12 -79.45 5.17
C ASN A 38 116.90 -77.94 5.31
N GLU A 39 117.93 -77.13 5.09
CA GLU A 39 117.82 -75.67 5.04
C GLU A 39 116.91 -75.20 3.90
N GLU A 40 117.01 -75.81 2.71
CA GLU A 40 116.12 -75.51 1.58
C GLU A 40 114.68 -75.92 1.87
N LYS A 41 114.46 -77.11 2.46
CA LYS A 41 113.14 -77.56 2.92
C LYS A 41 112.53 -76.60 3.93
N GLU A 42 113.29 -76.15 4.92
CA GLU A 42 112.83 -75.19 5.93
C GLU A 42 112.50 -73.83 5.29
N ARG A 43 113.33 -73.34 4.35
CA ARG A 43 113.03 -72.12 3.59
C ARG A 43 111.75 -72.24 2.78
N LEU A 44 111.55 -73.35 2.07
CA LEU A 44 110.33 -73.59 1.29
C LEU A 44 109.09 -73.72 2.19
N GLN A 45 109.22 -74.36 3.35
CA GLN A 45 108.14 -74.43 4.34
C GLN A 45 107.76 -73.06 4.88
N GLN A 46 108.74 -72.20 5.18
CA GLN A 46 108.49 -70.81 5.60
C GLN A 46 107.83 -70.00 4.49
N GLN A 47 108.28 -70.14 3.23
CA GLN A 47 107.67 -69.47 2.09
C GLN A 47 106.22 -69.90 1.87
N LEU A 48 105.93 -71.20 1.95
CA LEU A 48 104.55 -71.73 1.83
C LEU A 48 103.65 -71.23 2.96
N LEU A 49 104.17 -71.16 4.19
CA LEU A 49 103.43 -70.64 5.34
C LEU A 49 103.11 -69.15 5.15
N LEU A 50 104.09 -68.34 4.74
CA LEU A 50 103.87 -66.92 4.47
C LEU A 50 102.87 -66.69 3.33
N GLN A 51 102.96 -67.46 2.24
CA GLN A 51 102.01 -67.39 1.13
C GLN A 51 100.59 -67.77 1.58
N ARG A 52 100.47 -68.80 2.42
CA ARG A 52 99.18 -69.20 2.99
C ARG A 52 98.59 -68.11 3.87
N GLU A 53 99.37 -67.51 4.77
CA GLU A 53 98.91 -66.40 5.62
C GLU A 53 98.49 -65.19 4.80
N GLN A 54 99.25 -64.85 3.74
CA GLN A 54 98.88 -63.77 2.82
C GLN A 54 97.56 -64.04 2.10
N LEU A 55 97.32 -65.27 1.63
CA LEU A 55 96.06 -65.65 0.99
C LEU A 55 94.90 -65.66 1.97
N GLU A 56 95.10 -66.17 3.20
CA GLU A 56 94.09 -66.16 4.25
C GLU A 56 93.70 -64.71 4.62
N GLU A 57 94.67 -63.80 4.74
CA GLU A 57 94.40 -62.38 5.02
C GLU A 57 93.72 -61.68 3.84
N GLN A 58 94.11 -61.98 2.60
CA GLN A 58 93.42 -61.49 1.40
C GLN A 58 91.95 -61.95 1.34
N HIS A 59 91.69 -63.23 1.62
CA HIS A 59 90.33 -63.74 1.66
C HIS A 59 89.52 -63.13 2.81
N ARG A 60 90.14 -62.94 3.98
CA ARG A 60 89.51 -62.33 5.14
C ARG A 60 89.10 -60.88 4.85
N THR A 61 90.01 -60.08 4.30
CA THR A 61 89.74 -58.68 3.93
C THR A 61 88.68 -58.58 2.82
N GLN A 62 88.74 -59.44 1.79
CA GLN A 62 87.69 -59.51 0.77
C GLN A 62 86.31 -59.87 1.36
N THR A 63 86.28 -60.84 2.27
CA THR A 63 85.03 -61.25 2.94
C THR A 63 84.45 -60.12 3.77
N GLN A 64 85.29 -59.38 4.49
CA GLN A 64 84.86 -58.23 5.28
C GLN A 64 84.28 -57.12 4.40
N VAL A 65 84.96 -56.78 3.29
CA VAL A 65 84.46 -55.76 2.35
C VAL A 65 83.11 -56.17 1.75
N LEU A 66 82.96 -57.44 1.35
CA LEU A 66 81.68 -57.95 0.83
C LEU A 66 80.57 -57.91 1.89
N GLN A 67 80.90 -58.19 3.15
CA GLN A 67 79.94 -58.12 4.24
C GLN A 67 79.46 -56.68 4.49
N GLU A 68 80.38 -55.72 4.55
CA GLU A 68 80.05 -54.29 4.67
C GLU A 68 79.19 -53.79 3.48
N GLN A 69 79.49 -54.25 2.27
CA GLN A 69 78.67 -53.96 1.09
C GLN A 69 77.26 -54.56 1.19
N LEU A 70 77.13 -55.80 1.67
CA LEU A 70 75.82 -56.44 1.87
C LEU A 70 75.00 -55.74 2.95
N GLU A 71 75.63 -55.32 4.04
CA GLU A 71 74.98 -54.54 5.11
C GLU A 71 74.47 -53.20 4.56
N GLY A 72 75.31 -52.45 3.83
CA GLY A 72 74.91 -51.20 3.20
C GLY A 72 73.75 -51.37 2.19
N LEU A 73 73.78 -52.42 1.37
CA LEU A 73 72.66 -52.72 0.45
C LEU A 73 71.38 -53.09 1.20
N THR A 74 71.49 -53.75 2.35
CA THR A 74 70.34 -54.13 3.18
C THR A 74 69.69 -52.89 3.82
N GLU A 75 70.50 -51.95 4.29
CA GLU A 75 70.00 -50.67 4.82
C GLU A 75 69.29 -49.84 3.75
N ILE A 76 69.87 -49.77 2.54
CA ILE A 76 69.25 -49.09 1.40
C ILE A 76 67.92 -49.76 1.04
N LYS A 77 67.85 -51.09 1.01
CA LYS A 77 66.62 -51.84 0.75
C LYS A 77 65.53 -51.52 1.78
N LEU A 78 65.87 -51.54 3.07
CA LEU A 78 64.92 -51.20 4.14
C LEU A 78 64.42 -49.76 4.04
N SER A 79 65.29 -48.82 3.66
CA SER A 79 64.90 -47.43 3.42
C SER A 79 63.88 -47.32 2.28
N TYR A 80 64.11 -47.99 1.15
CA TYR A 80 63.16 -48.01 0.04
C TYR A 80 61.84 -48.71 0.38
N GLU A 81 61.87 -49.82 1.12
CA GLU A 81 60.64 -50.50 1.58
C GLU A 81 59.79 -49.58 2.46
N LYS A 82 60.42 -48.78 3.33
CA LYS A 82 59.73 -47.78 4.14
C LYS A 82 59.13 -46.66 3.29
N GLN A 83 59.87 -46.17 2.28
CA GLN A 83 59.36 -45.16 1.34
C GLN A 83 58.17 -45.68 0.54
N ILE A 84 58.25 -46.91 0.02
CA ILE A 84 57.15 -47.55 -0.72
C ILE A 84 55.91 -47.66 0.17
N SER A 85 56.07 -48.16 1.39
CA SER A 85 54.95 -48.28 2.35
C SER A 85 54.30 -46.93 2.64
N GLN A 86 55.10 -45.86 2.77
CA GLN A 86 54.58 -44.51 2.97
C GLN A 86 53.81 -44.00 1.75
N ILE A 87 54.31 -44.27 0.54
CA ILE A 87 53.63 -43.90 -0.71
C ILE A 87 52.30 -44.64 -0.85
N GLU A 88 52.24 -45.92 -0.49
CA GLU A 88 51.01 -46.71 -0.50
C GLU A 88 49.95 -46.15 0.45
N VAL A 89 50.35 -45.79 1.68
CA VAL A 89 49.45 -45.15 2.66
C VAL A 89 48.97 -43.80 2.15
N ASN A 90 49.86 -42.97 1.61
CA ASN A 90 49.49 -41.67 1.06
C ASN A 90 48.55 -41.79 -0.13
N ASN A 91 48.76 -42.78 -1.02
CA ASN A 91 47.88 -43.04 -2.14
C ASN A 91 46.49 -43.49 -1.68
N ALA A 92 46.41 -44.37 -0.67
CA ALA A 92 45.14 -44.78 -0.09
C ALA A 92 44.36 -43.59 0.51
N ASP A 93 45.04 -42.70 1.24
CA ASP A 93 44.44 -41.47 1.78
C ASP A 93 43.98 -40.52 0.67
N MET A 94 44.81 -40.31 -0.38
CA MET A 94 44.41 -39.50 -1.53
C MET A 94 43.19 -40.09 -2.25
N HIS A 95 43.13 -41.41 -2.45
CA HIS A 95 41.96 -42.06 -3.06
C HIS A 95 40.71 -41.89 -2.20
N SER A 96 40.84 -41.98 -0.88
CA SER A 96 39.74 -41.71 0.06
C SER A 96 39.23 -40.26 -0.08
N LYS A 97 40.13 -39.28 -0.05
CA LYS A 97 39.82 -37.85 -0.25
C LYS A 97 39.20 -37.55 -1.61
N ILE A 98 39.68 -38.19 -2.67
CA ILE A 98 39.07 -38.07 -4.01
C ILE A 98 37.63 -38.62 -3.97
N GLY A 99 37.40 -39.74 -3.29
CA GLY A 99 36.06 -40.30 -3.09
C GLY A 99 35.12 -39.35 -2.35
N THR A 100 35.57 -38.73 -1.26
CA THR A 100 34.75 -37.75 -0.52
C THR A 100 34.42 -36.52 -1.36
N VAL A 101 35.40 -35.95 -2.06
CA VAL A 101 35.20 -34.80 -2.96
C VAL A 101 34.24 -35.15 -4.10
N GLN A 102 34.28 -36.38 -4.63
CA GLN A 102 33.32 -36.83 -5.65
C GLN A 102 31.89 -36.90 -5.11
N LEU A 103 31.70 -37.43 -3.90
CA LEU A 103 30.40 -37.46 -3.24
C LEU A 103 29.84 -36.06 -2.98
N GLU A 104 30.68 -35.15 -2.46
CA GLU A 104 30.29 -33.74 -2.25
C GLU A 104 29.91 -33.04 -3.54
N ARG A 105 30.70 -33.24 -4.61
CA ARG A 105 30.39 -32.70 -5.94
C ARG A 105 29.05 -33.21 -6.46
N ASP A 106 28.75 -34.49 -6.29
CA ASP A 106 27.52 -35.08 -6.80
C ASP A 106 26.30 -34.66 -5.96
N ALA A 107 26.46 -34.48 -4.65
CA ALA A 107 25.46 -33.85 -3.78
C ALA A 107 25.17 -32.40 -4.21
N ALA A 108 26.21 -31.58 -4.40
CA ALA A 108 26.07 -30.19 -4.86
C ALA A 108 25.40 -30.10 -6.24
N LYS A 109 25.72 -31.00 -7.17
CA LYS A 109 25.04 -31.09 -8.47
C LYS A 109 23.55 -31.40 -8.32
N SER A 110 23.18 -32.31 -7.43
CA SER A 110 21.78 -32.64 -7.15
C SER A 110 21.02 -31.45 -6.55
N GLU A 111 21.65 -30.71 -5.64
CA GLU A 111 21.07 -29.50 -5.05
C GLU A 111 20.85 -28.40 -6.10
N VAL A 112 21.84 -28.16 -6.98
CA VAL A 112 21.71 -27.22 -8.10
C VAL A 112 20.56 -27.61 -9.04
N ALA A 113 20.39 -28.90 -9.34
CA ALA A 113 19.29 -29.38 -10.15
C ALA A 113 17.91 -29.11 -9.50
N SER A 114 17.81 -29.32 -8.18
CA SER A 114 16.61 -29.02 -7.39
C SER A 114 16.30 -27.51 -7.38
N LEU A 115 17.30 -26.67 -7.12
CA LEU A 115 17.16 -25.21 -7.13
C LEU A 115 16.74 -24.68 -8.51
N ASN A 116 17.28 -25.25 -9.59
CA ASN A 116 16.87 -24.88 -10.94
C ASN A 116 15.41 -25.26 -11.24
N SER A 117 14.96 -26.44 -10.80
CA SER A 117 13.55 -26.83 -10.93
C SER A 117 12.63 -25.89 -10.15
N PHE A 118 13.02 -25.50 -8.92
CA PHE A 118 12.26 -24.55 -8.12
C PHE A 118 12.22 -23.15 -8.74
N ASN A 119 13.34 -22.67 -9.29
CA ASN A 119 13.41 -21.40 -10.02
C ASN A 119 12.48 -21.38 -11.24
N LEU A 120 12.42 -22.48 -12.01
CA LEU A 120 11.49 -22.60 -13.14
C LEU A 120 10.03 -22.49 -12.68
N GLN A 121 9.66 -23.17 -11.57
CA GLN A 121 8.31 -23.05 -11.00
C GLN A 121 7.99 -21.63 -10.52
N LEU A 122 8.96 -20.94 -9.93
CA LEU A 122 8.79 -19.53 -9.54
C LEU A 122 8.59 -18.62 -10.75
N GLN A 123 9.37 -18.83 -11.82
CA GLN A 123 9.21 -18.05 -13.06
C GLN A 123 7.84 -18.27 -13.69
N GLU A 124 7.33 -19.51 -13.71
CA GLU A 124 5.99 -19.83 -14.19
C GLU A 124 4.92 -19.09 -13.37
N LYS A 125 4.98 -19.18 -12.04
CA LYS A 125 4.06 -18.46 -11.14
C LYS A 125 4.12 -16.94 -11.31
N VAL A 126 5.31 -16.39 -11.52
CA VAL A 126 5.47 -14.95 -11.81
C VAL A 126 4.82 -14.61 -13.15
N GLY A 127 4.97 -15.46 -14.16
CA GLY A 127 4.26 -15.34 -15.45
C GLY A 127 2.74 -15.28 -15.28
N ASP A 128 2.17 -16.24 -14.54
CA ASP A 128 0.73 -16.31 -14.26
C ASP A 128 0.22 -15.05 -13.53
N LEU A 129 0.94 -14.62 -12.48
CA LEU A 129 0.60 -13.41 -11.74
C LEU A 129 0.69 -12.15 -12.60
N THR A 130 1.66 -12.10 -13.52
CA THR A 130 1.80 -10.97 -14.45
C THR A 130 0.63 -10.95 -15.42
N GLY A 131 0.22 -12.10 -15.96
CA GLY A 131 -0.98 -12.20 -16.81
C GLY A 131 -2.27 -11.81 -16.07
N ALA A 132 -2.44 -12.25 -14.82
CA ALA A 132 -3.57 -11.86 -13.99
C ALA A 132 -3.60 -10.34 -13.71
N ARG A 133 -2.43 -9.74 -13.44
CA ARG A 133 -2.28 -8.30 -13.27
C ARG A 133 -2.69 -7.54 -14.53
N GLU A 134 -2.23 -7.97 -15.71
CA GLU A 134 -2.58 -7.33 -16.98
C GLU A 134 -4.09 -7.41 -17.25
N ALA A 135 -4.72 -8.55 -16.96
CA ALA A 135 -6.17 -8.71 -17.09
C ALA A 135 -6.95 -7.76 -16.16
N LEU A 136 -6.53 -7.65 -14.89
CA LEU A 136 -7.14 -6.71 -13.94
C LEU A 136 -6.92 -5.26 -14.36
N GLN A 137 -5.73 -4.92 -14.86
CA GLN A 137 -5.43 -3.58 -15.34
C GLN A 137 -6.30 -3.21 -16.56
N HIS A 138 -6.57 -4.17 -17.45
CA HIS A 138 -7.51 -3.97 -18.55
C HIS A 138 -8.95 -3.78 -18.07
N GLN A 139 -9.39 -4.56 -17.07
CA GLN A 139 -10.71 -4.36 -16.45
C GLN A 139 -10.86 -2.99 -15.79
N VAL A 140 -9.83 -2.52 -15.06
CA VAL A 140 -9.82 -1.18 -14.47
C VAL A 140 -9.95 -0.11 -15.55
N ALA A 141 -9.17 -0.19 -16.63
CA ALA A 141 -9.27 0.76 -17.73
C ALA A 141 -10.67 0.77 -18.38
N MET A 142 -11.29 -0.40 -18.54
CA MET A 142 -12.68 -0.49 -19.03
C MET A 142 -13.67 0.16 -18.06
N LEU A 143 -13.51 -0.07 -16.75
CA LEU A 143 -14.36 0.55 -15.73
C LEU A 143 -14.20 2.07 -15.70
N GLU A 144 -12.97 2.60 -15.82
CA GLU A 144 -12.71 4.04 -15.91
C GLU A 144 -13.47 4.68 -17.08
N VAL A 145 -13.49 4.03 -18.25
CA VAL A 145 -14.29 4.49 -19.40
C VAL A 145 -15.78 4.48 -19.08
N THR A 146 -16.30 3.41 -18.48
CA THR A 146 -17.74 3.35 -18.13
C THR A 146 -18.13 4.39 -17.08
N VAL A 147 -17.25 4.71 -16.14
CA VAL A 147 -17.47 5.76 -15.15
C VAL A 147 -17.54 7.11 -15.84
N ALA A 148 -16.59 7.43 -16.74
CA ALA A 148 -16.62 8.67 -17.51
C ALA A 148 -17.90 8.80 -18.35
N GLU A 149 -18.36 7.72 -18.98
CA GLU A 149 -19.65 7.71 -19.71
C GLU A 149 -20.86 7.96 -18.80
N LEU A 150 -20.85 7.41 -17.58
CA LEU A 150 -21.91 7.64 -16.61
C LEU A 150 -21.88 9.06 -16.05
N GLU A 151 -20.70 9.63 -15.78
CA GLU A 151 -20.53 11.02 -15.36
C GLU A 151 -21.13 11.98 -16.40
N VAL A 152 -20.84 11.78 -17.69
CA VAL A 152 -21.43 12.57 -18.77
C VAL A 152 -22.96 12.44 -18.80
N LYS A 153 -23.50 11.23 -18.65
CA LYS A 153 -24.95 11.02 -18.60
C LYS A 153 -25.60 11.71 -17.40
N VAL A 154 -24.94 11.71 -16.24
CA VAL A 154 -25.42 12.41 -15.05
C VAL A 154 -25.47 13.91 -15.35
N GLU A 155 -24.40 14.50 -15.89
CA GLU A 155 -24.38 15.91 -16.29
C GLU A 155 -25.50 16.24 -17.28
N GLU A 156 -25.72 15.41 -18.31
CA GLU A 156 -26.81 15.59 -19.27
C GLU A 156 -28.19 15.59 -18.58
N THR A 157 -28.42 14.66 -17.66
CA THR A 157 -29.68 14.60 -16.91
C THR A 157 -29.86 15.80 -15.96
N GLU A 158 -28.77 16.28 -15.35
CA GLU A 158 -28.81 17.48 -14.51
C GLU A 158 -29.17 18.71 -15.36
N VAL A 159 -28.54 18.89 -16.52
CA VAL A 159 -28.86 19.99 -17.45
C VAL A 159 -30.32 19.91 -17.89
N GLN A 160 -30.81 18.75 -18.31
CA GLN A 160 -32.22 18.55 -18.67
C GLN A 160 -33.15 18.88 -17.50
N SER A 161 -32.81 18.44 -16.29
CA SER A 161 -33.60 18.74 -15.09
C SER A 161 -33.63 20.25 -14.81
N GLN A 162 -32.51 20.96 -14.97
CA GLN A 162 -32.42 22.41 -14.79
C GLN A 162 -33.26 23.16 -15.84
N GLU A 163 -33.25 22.71 -17.10
CA GLU A 163 -34.11 23.28 -18.15
C GLU A 163 -35.60 23.08 -17.83
N THR A 164 -36.00 21.89 -17.36
CA THR A 164 -37.39 21.66 -16.93
C THR A 164 -37.77 22.51 -15.72
N ILE A 165 -36.87 22.67 -14.74
CA ILE A 165 -37.09 23.57 -13.60
C ILE A 165 -37.24 25.01 -14.09
N HIS A 166 -36.41 25.46 -15.02
CA HIS A 166 -36.46 26.82 -15.54
C HIS A 166 -37.77 27.09 -16.32
N THR A 167 -38.21 26.14 -17.15
CA THR A 167 -39.51 26.23 -17.84
C THR A 167 -40.68 26.26 -16.86
N LEU A 168 -40.65 25.42 -15.81
CA LEU A 168 -41.65 25.44 -14.74
C LEU A 168 -41.65 26.75 -13.94
N GLN A 169 -40.47 27.31 -13.64
CA GLN A 169 -40.34 28.62 -13.00
C GLN A 169 -40.94 29.73 -13.87
N ASN A 170 -40.66 29.74 -15.17
CA ASN A 170 -41.23 30.69 -16.12
C ASN A 170 -42.77 30.57 -16.19
N ASN A 171 -43.29 29.34 -16.23
CA ASN A 171 -44.73 29.09 -16.18
C ASN A 171 -45.35 29.58 -14.87
N LEU A 172 -44.68 29.35 -13.73
CA LEU A 172 -45.13 29.81 -12.42
C LEU A 172 -45.17 31.34 -12.34
N VAL A 173 -44.16 32.04 -12.86
CA VAL A 173 -44.15 33.51 -12.97
C VAL A 173 -45.28 34.01 -13.86
N ASN A 174 -45.53 33.35 -15.00
CA ASN A 174 -46.64 33.71 -15.89
C ASN A 174 -48.00 33.51 -15.21
N LEU A 175 -48.20 32.40 -14.52
CA LEU A 175 -49.41 32.15 -13.73
C LEU A 175 -49.56 33.16 -12.60
N GLN A 176 -48.48 33.53 -11.91
CA GLN A 176 -48.50 34.60 -10.89
C GLN A 176 -48.94 35.94 -11.50
N LYS A 177 -48.44 36.31 -12.69
CA LYS A 177 -48.89 37.51 -13.40
C LYS A 177 -50.36 37.44 -13.78
N GLN A 178 -50.85 36.29 -14.25
CA GLN A 178 -52.27 36.09 -14.55
C GLN A 178 -53.13 36.24 -13.30
N VAL A 179 -52.75 35.60 -12.18
CA VAL A 179 -53.45 35.72 -10.89
C VAL A 179 -53.43 37.17 -10.41
N GLN A 180 -52.32 37.89 -10.56
CA GLN A 180 -52.23 39.30 -10.21
C GLN A 180 -53.17 40.16 -11.07
N GLY A 181 -53.20 39.94 -12.39
CA GLY A 181 -54.15 40.59 -13.29
C GLY A 181 -55.60 40.32 -12.93
N LEU A 182 -55.94 39.08 -12.54
CA LEU A 182 -57.27 38.71 -12.05
C LEU A 182 -57.61 39.37 -10.70
N LYS A 183 -56.63 39.53 -9.80
CA LYS A 183 -56.83 40.30 -8.57
C LYS A 183 -57.13 41.76 -8.87
N GLU A 184 -56.38 42.38 -9.78
CA GLU A 184 -56.60 43.76 -10.19
C GLU A 184 -57.99 43.96 -10.81
N THR A 185 -58.43 43.07 -11.71
CA THR A 185 -59.79 43.13 -12.26
C THR A 185 -60.85 42.90 -11.20
N SER A 186 -60.64 41.96 -10.27
CA SER A 186 -61.55 41.75 -9.14
C SER A 186 -61.66 42.98 -8.24
N THR A 187 -60.54 43.67 -7.96
CA THR A 187 -60.57 44.92 -7.17
C THR A 187 -61.28 46.06 -7.90
N LYS A 188 -61.08 46.18 -9.23
CA LYS A 188 -61.81 47.16 -10.05
C LYS A 188 -63.31 46.88 -10.02
N LEU A 189 -63.72 45.62 -10.25
CA LEU A 189 -65.11 45.21 -10.18
C LEU A 189 -65.73 45.48 -8.79
N ALA A 190 -64.98 45.28 -7.70
CA ALA A 190 -65.45 45.60 -6.35
C ALA A 190 -65.69 47.11 -6.16
N LEU A 191 -64.78 47.95 -6.66
CA LEU A 191 -64.94 49.42 -6.63
C LEU A 191 -66.11 49.89 -7.51
N ASP A 192 -66.25 49.31 -8.71
CA ASP A 192 -67.36 49.60 -9.60
C ASP A 192 -68.69 49.23 -8.93
N LEU A 193 -68.77 48.05 -8.30
CA LEU A 193 -69.95 47.61 -7.54
C LEU A 193 -70.28 48.55 -6.37
N GLU A 194 -69.25 49.06 -5.66
CA GLU A 194 -69.43 50.02 -4.58
C GLU A 194 -69.96 51.37 -5.12
N SER A 195 -69.43 51.82 -6.26
CA SER A 195 -69.90 53.04 -6.93
C SER A 195 -71.34 52.91 -7.40
N GLU A 196 -71.73 51.75 -7.93
CA GLU A 196 -73.09 51.46 -8.38
C GLU A 196 -74.06 51.33 -7.20
N SER A 197 -73.60 50.75 -6.08
CA SER A 197 -74.35 50.74 -4.83
C SER A 197 -74.62 52.17 -4.30
N LYS A 198 -73.64 53.08 -4.41
CA LYS A 198 -73.82 54.50 -4.03
C LYS A 198 -74.83 55.19 -4.94
N LEU A 199 -74.68 55.04 -6.26
CA LEU A 199 -75.64 55.56 -7.24
C LEU A 199 -77.07 55.05 -6.99
N ARG A 200 -77.21 53.77 -6.61
CA ARG A 200 -78.51 53.17 -6.28
C ARG A 200 -79.12 53.78 -5.03
N LEU A 201 -78.31 54.05 -3.99
CA LEU A 201 -78.77 54.74 -2.78
C LEU A 201 -79.21 56.18 -3.09
N ASP A 202 -78.46 56.90 -3.91
CA ASP A 202 -78.81 58.27 -4.32
C ASP A 202 -80.10 58.28 -5.15
N ALA A 203 -80.26 57.36 -6.11
CA ALA A 203 -81.49 57.20 -6.88
C ALA A 203 -82.69 56.85 -5.97
N GLN A 204 -82.48 56.01 -4.95
CA GLN A 204 -83.52 55.68 -3.97
C GLN A 204 -83.89 56.90 -3.11
N ALA A 205 -82.91 57.71 -2.71
CA ALA A 205 -83.15 58.97 -2.00
C ALA A 205 -83.95 59.97 -2.85
N GLN A 206 -83.58 60.13 -4.13
CA GLN A 206 -84.33 60.95 -5.10
C GLN A 206 -85.76 60.47 -5.27
N LEU A 207 -85.99 59.14 -5.37
CA LEU A 207 -87.34 58.57 -5.44
C LEU A 207 -88.17 58.84 -4.18
N SER A 208 -87.58 58.78 -2.98
CA SER A 208 -88.29 59.17 -1.75
C SER A 208 -88.65 60.66 -1.73
N GLN A 209 -87.78 61.52 -2.24
CA GLN A 209 -88.04 62.95 -2.36
C GLN A 209 -89.17 63.25 -3.34
N LEU A 210 -89.17 62.59 -4.51
CA LEU A 210 -90.26 62.69 -5.49
C LEU A 210 -91.59 62.22 -4.92
N ARG A 211 -91.62 61.10 -4.17
CA ARG A 211 -92.84 60.64 -3.49
C ARG A 211 -93.36 61.65 -2.48
N GLN A 212 -92.48 62.36 -1.78
CA GLN A 212 -92.87 63.40 -0.82
C GLN A 212 -93.44 64.64 -1.51
N LEU A 213 -92.80 65.10 -2.60
CA LEU A 213 -93.34 66.18 -3.44
C LEU A 213 -94.69 65.81 -4.07
N GLN A 214 -94.86 64.55 -4.50
CA GLN A 214 -96.13 64.06 -5.02
C GLN A 214 -97.26 64.18 -3.98
N ARG A 215 -97.00 63.78 -2.71
CA ARG A 215 -97.97 63.96 -1.62
C ARG A 215 -98.34 65.42 -1.38
N GLN A 216 -97.36 66.32 -1.38
CA GLN A 216 -97.60 67.75 -1.21
C GLN A 216 -98.46 68.32 -2.35
N LEU A 217 -98.24 67.85 -3.58
CA LEU A 217 -99.07 68.24 -4.73
C LEU A 217 -100.51 67.73 -4.60
N ASP A 218 -100.70 66.50 -4.12
CA ASP A 218 -102.04 65.92 -3.93
C ASP A 218 -102.80 66.63 -2.78
N GLU A 219 -102.12 67.02 -1.69
CA GLU A 219 -102.69 67.85 -0.62
C GLU A 219 -103.11 69.24 -1.12
N ALA A 220 -102.27 69.88 -1.96
CA ALA A 220 -102.61 71.16 -2.58
C ALA A 220 -103.83 71.04 -3.50
N ARG A 221 -103.93 69.96 -4.29
CA ARG A 221 -105.09 69.69 -5.15
C ARG A 221 -106.38 69.51 -4.34
N LEU A 222 -106.33 68.84 -3.19
CA LEU A 222 -107.48 68.69 -2.29
C LEU A 222 -107.91 70.04 -1.69
N SER A 223 -106.95 70.88 -1.30
CA SER A 223 -107.21 72.25 -0.83
C SER A 223 -107.84 73.12 -1.92
N ASP A 224 -107.33 73.05 -3.15
CA ASP A 224 -107.86 73.83 -4.28
C ASP A 224 -109.25 73.34 -4.69
N ALA A 225 -109.51 72.02 -4.66
CA ALA A 225 -110.85 71.47 -4.86
C ALA A 225 -111.85 71.95 -3.79
N ALA A 226 -111.42 72.06 -2.53
CA ALA A 226 -112.25 72.62 -1.46
C ALA A 226 -112.59 74.10 -1.70
N LYS A 227 -111.61 74.91 -2.14
CA LYS A 227 -111.84 76.31 -2.52
C LYS A 227 -112.75 76.46 -3.73
N ILE A 228 -112.65 75.58 -4.72
CA ILE A 228 -113.54 75.59 -5.90
C ILE A 228 -114.99 75.31 -5.47
N ASN A 229 -115.21 74.34 -4.58
CA ASN A 229 -116.56 74.06 -4.06
C ASN A 229 -117.12 75.25 -3.27
N GLU A 230 -116.30 75.95 -2.48
CA GLU A 230 -116.71 77.17 -1.76
C GLU A 230 -117.08 78.32 -2.72
N LEU A 231 -116.30 78.49 -3.79
CA LEU A 231 -116.58 79.48 -4.84
C LEU A 231 -117.84 79.14 -5.65
N GLN A 232 -118.10 77.85 -5.92
CA GLN A 232 -119.32 77.41 -6.57
C GLN A 232 -120.56 77.73 -5.72
N SER A 233 -120.52 77.45 -4.41
CA SER A 233 -121.60 77.80 -3.48
C SER A 233 -121.88 79.31 -3.44
N LYS A 234 -120.83 80.15 -3.41
CA LYS A 234 -120.99 81.62 -3.47
C LYS A 234 -121.56 82.10 -4.82
N ASN A 235 -121.25 81.40 -5.92
CA ASN A 235 -121.77 81.75 -7.23
C ASN A 235 -123.25 81.39 -7.38
N GLU A 236 -123.69 80.26 -6.80
CA GLU A 236 -125.11 79.90 -6.71
C GLU A 236 -125.91 80.91 -5.86
N GLU A 237 -125.34 81.41 -4.75
CA GLU A 237 -125.95 82.49 -3.95
C GLU A 237 -126.05 83.81 -4.75
N LEU A 238 -125.02 84.16 -5.52
CA LEU A 238 -125.04 85.35 -6.38
C LEU A 238 -126.08 85.22 -7.50
N GLU A 239 -126.20 84.06 -8.14
CA GLU A 239 -127.24 83.83 -9.16
C GLU A 239 -128.65 83.94 -8.57
N ALA A 240 -128.88 83.43 -7.35
CA ALA A 240 -130.16 83.59 -6.65
C ALA A 240 -130.49 85.07 -6.36
N THR A 241 -129.51 85.88 -5.96
CA THR A 241 -129.72 87.33 -5.73
C THR A 241 -129.99 88.11 -7.02
N VAL A 242 -129.38 87.72 -8.14
CA VAL A 242 -129.61 88.35 -9.45
C VAL A 242 -131.00 88.03 -10.00
N VAL A 243 -131.53 86.83 -9.75
CA VAL A 243 -132.91 86.46 -10.11
C VAL A 243 -133.93 87.29 -9.31
N CYS A 244 -133.74 87.43 -7.98
CA CYS A 244 -134.61 88.27 -7.15
C CYS A 244 -134.59 89.77 -7.52
N LEU A 245 -133.48 90.30 -8.05
CA LEU A 245 -133.39 91.69 -8.51
C LEU A 245 -134.05 91.91 -9.89
N LYS A 246 -134.02 90.92 -10.78
CA LYS A 246 -134.71 90.97 -12.08
C LYS A 246 -136.22 90.90 -11.95
N GLU A 247 -136.75 90.13 -11.01
CA GLU A 247 -138.20 90.05 -10.74
C GLU A 247 -138.75 91.36 -10.13
N ARG A 248 -137.93 92.09 -9.35
CA ARG A 248 -138.28 93.40 -8.76
C ARG A 248 -138.36 94.52 -9.79
N GLN A 249 -137.63 94.42 -10.91
CA GLN A 249 -137.57 95.44 -11.96
C GLN A 249 -138.66 95.28 -13.05
N VAL A 250 -139.25 94.09 -13.18
CA VAL A 250 -140.37 93.82 -14.11
C VAL A 250 -141.73 94.22 -13.51
N HIS A 251 -141.88 94.23 -12.18
CA HIS A 251 -143.09 94.70 -11.50
C HIS A 251 -143.21 96.24 -11.36
N GLN A 252 -142.16 97.00 -11.70
CA GLN A 252 -142.14 98.47 -11.55
C GLN A 252 -142.52 99.25 -12.83
N ASN A 253 -142.55 98.60 -14.01
CA ASN A 253 -142.71 99.29 -15.31
C ASN A 253 -144.03 99.01 -16.06
N LYS A 254 -145.10 98.56 -15.39
CA LYS A 254 -146.37 98.20 -16.06
C LYS A 254 -147.68 98.66 -15.42
N GLY A 255 -147.64 99.69 -14.56
CA GLY A 255 -148.87 100.26 -14.01
C GLY A 255 -148.68 101.62 -13.35
N GLN A 256 -148.68 102.70 -14.15
CA GLN A 256 -149.25 104.02 -13.82
C GLN A 256 -149.01 105.02 -14.97
N GLU A 257 -149.69 104.75 -16.09
CA GLU A 257 -150.21 105.78 -16.99
C GLU A 257 -151.62 106.11 -16.45
N THR A 258 -151.92 107.41 -16.32
CA THR A 258 -153.20 108.03 -15.93
C THR A 258 -153.47 108.27 -14.43
N THR A 259 -153.70 109.56 -14.14
CA THR A 259 -154.16 110.20 -12.89
C THR A 259 -153.09 110.42 -11.81
N VAL A 260 -152.91 111.59 -11.21
CA VAL A 260 -153.49 112.93 -11.41
C VAL A 260 -152.62 113.89 -10.59
N THR A 261 -152.25 115.01 -11.22
CA THR A 261 -151.97 116.33 -10.67
C THR A 261 -152.18 116.56 -9.15
N THR A 262 -151.17 117.22 -8.55
CA THR A 262 -151.06 118.01 -7.28
C THR A 262 -149.82 117.49 -6.51
N LEU A 263 -148.78 118.25 -6.18
CA LEU A 263 -148.64 119.62 -5.67
C LEU A 263 -147.26 120.13 -6.13
N LYS A 264 -147.14 121.27 -6.82
CA LYS A 264 -147.01 122.62 -6.26
C LYS A 264 -145.91 122.78 -5.19
N GLU A 265 -144.93 123.61 -5.58
CA GLU A 265 -144.21 124.56 -4.72
C GLU A 265 -143.20 123.95 -3.73
N GLN A 266 -141.91 123.98 -4.10
CA GLN A 266 -140.91 124.90 -3.51
C GLN A 266 -139.50 124.48 -3.97
N GLN A 267 -138.80 125.30 -4.75
CA GLN A 267 -138.00 126.47 -4.30
C GLN A 267 -136.58 126.00 -3.91
N THR A 268 -135.66 125.93 -4.88
CA THR A 268 -134.63 126.92 -5.24
C THR A 268 -133.46 127.08 -4.27
N CYS A 269 -132.28 127.12 -4.88
CA CYS A 269 -131.14 128.00 -4.57
C CYS A 269 -130.21 127.71 -3.38
N GLU A 270 -128.91 127.85 -3.71
CA GLU A 270 -127.82 128.44 -2.91
C GLU A 270 -127.26 127.59 -1.74
N ASN A 271 -125.98 127.64 -1.37
CA ASN A 271 -124.76 128.28 -1.87
C ASN A 271 -123.56 127.64 -1.13
N GLU A 272 -122.39 127.80 -1.75
CA GLU A 272 -121.01 127.92 -1.21
C GLU A 272 -120.60 127.53 0.24
N LYS A 273 -119.35 127.02 0.28
CA LYS A 273 -118.27 127.28 1.27
C LYS A 273 -118.33 126.66 2.68
N GLN A 274 -117.37 125.75 2.89
CA GLN A 274 -116.28 125.74 3.89
C GLN A 274 -116.54 126.08 5.37
N GLU A 275 -115.72 125.43 6.21
CA GLU A 275 -115.49 125.62 7.65
C GLU A 275 -116.33 124.80 8.64
N ALA A 276 -115.59 123.84 9.22
CA ALA A 276 -115.33 123.74 10.66
C ALA A 276 -116.34 123.01 11.57
N THR A 277 -115.75 122.07 12.32
CA THR A 277 -115.92 121.86 13.77
C THR A 277 -117.21 121.14 14.24
N VAL A 278 -117.06 119.94 14.83
CA VAL A 278 -117.02 119.71 16.31
C VAL A 278 -118.38 120.08 16.92
N THR A 279 -119.18 119.22 17.54
CA THR A 279 -118.96 117.94 18.20
C THR A 279 -120.32 117.44 18.74
N LEU A 280 -120.35 116.18 19.17
CA LEU A 280 -120.92 115.73 20.44
C LEU A 280 -122.43 115.86 20.71
N LYS A 281 -122.90 114.72 21.23
CA LYS A 281 -123.86 114.54 22.33
C LYS A 281 -125.27 114.24 21.90
N GLU A 282 -125.65 112.99 22.12
CA GLU A 282 -126.26 112.49 23.37
C GLU A 282 -127.78 112.63 23.19
N ARG A 283 -128.56 111.61 23.48
CA ARG A 283 -128.78 111.15 24.85
C ARG A 283 -129.42 109.77 24.75
N GLN A 284 -128.88 108.79 25.47
CA GLN A 284 -129.35 108.47 26.83
C GLN A 284 -130.82 108.00 26.77
N SER A 285 -131.17 106.88 27.33
CA SER A 285 -130.49 106.02 28.28
C SER A 285 -131.49 104.91 28.62
N GLU A 286 -130.99 103.92 29.35
CA GLU A 286 -131.73 103.31 30.46
C GLU A 286 -132.95 102.48 30.05
N ASN A 287 -133.06 101.24 30.47
CA ASN A 287 -132.90 100.78 31.84
C ASN A 287 -133.23 99.29 31.75
N GLU A 288 -132.49 98.38 32.36
CA GLU A 288 -132.51 98.02 33.77
C GLU A 288 -132.27 96.49 33.71
N PHE A 289 -131.57 95.77 34.59
CA PHE A 289 -131.23 95.99 35.97
C PHE A 289 -130.87 94.60 36.51
N LEU A 290 -129.98 94.58 37.50
CA LEU A 290 -129.74 93.49 38.45
C LEU A 290 -128.78 92.38 38.02
N LYS A 291 -127.85 91.96 38.87
CA LYS A 291 -127.25 92.48 40.12
C LYS A 291 -126.32 91.35 40.56
N GLU A 292 -125.43 91.67 41.48
CA GLU A 292 -124.63 90.74 42.29
C GLU A 292 -123.38 90.19 41.58
N LEU A 293 -122.16 90.69 41.87
CA LEU A 293 -121.59 91.18 43.13
C LEU A 293 -121.78 90.18 44.28
N LYS A 294 -120.64 89.62 44.71
CA LYS A 294 -120.35 88.81 45.92
C LYS A 294 -120.43 87.30 45.65
N ALA A 295 -119.36 86.54 45.86
CA ALA A 295 -118.42 86.61 46.97
C ALA A 295 -117.04 86.06 46.54
N HIS A 296 -115.96 86.79 46.84
CA HIS A 296 -115.03 86.49 47.95
C HIS A 296 -113.99 85.44 47.59
N VAL A 297 -112.68 85.75 47.58
CA VAL A 297 -111.90 86.19 48.76
C VAL A 297 -112.21 85.33 50.01
N ALA A 298 -112.35 84.02 49.79
CA ALA A 298 -112.25 83.03 50.85
C ALA A 298 -111.66 81.71 50.29
N GLN A 299 -110.50 81.80 49.63
CA GLN A 299 -109.38 80.84 49.68
C GLN A 299 -108.43 81.12 48.48
N LEU A 300 -107.20 81.65 48.52
CA LEU A 300 -106.15 81.82 49.53
C LEU A 300 -106.01 80.66 50.53
N GLU A 301 -104.85 80.02 50.46
CA GLU A 301 -104.20 79.55 51.68
C GLU A 301 -104.98 78.50 52.47
N SER A 302 -105.31 77.43 51.79
CA SER A 302 -105.06 76.12 52.37
C SER A 302 -105.01 75.15 51.20
N GLU A 303 -103.92 74.50 50.88
CA GLU A 303 -102.86 74.11 51.79
C GLU A 303 -101.84 73.49 50.83
N LYS A 304 -100.56 73.83 50.98
CA LYS A 304 -99.69 72.87 51.67
C LYS A 304 -99.72 71.59 50.88
N THR A 305 -98.83 71.53 49.91
CA THR A 305 -97.65 70.69 50.07
C THR A 305 -97.75 69.73 48.90
N THR A 306 -96.70 69.48 48.17
CA THR A 306 -95.32 69.59 48.53
C THR A 306 -94.67 69.43 47.18
N LEU A 307 -93.87 70.41 46.83
CA LEU A 307 -92.44 70.20 46.95
C LEU A 307 -92.05 69.08 45.98
N MET A 308 -91.67 69.53 44.80
CA MET A 308 -90.31 70.03 44.61
C MET A 308 -89.46 68.87 44.15
N GLU A 309 -88.42 69.27 43.41
CA GLU A 309 -87.12 68.68 43.64
C GLU A 309 -86.99 67.20 43.31
N LYS A 310 -86.41 66.99 42.14
CA LYS A 310 -84.97 66.78 42.00
C LYS A 310 -84.82 65.78 40.85
N LEU A 311 -84.10 66.19 39.81
CA LEU A 311 -82.67 65.92 39.71
C LEU A 311 -82.40 64.43 39.80
N SER A 312 -81.88 63.90 38.70
CA SER A 312 -80.73 62.99 38.69
C SER A 312 -80.71 61.84 39.70
N SER A 313 -80.40 60.70 39.08
CA SER A 313 -79.53 59.64 39.58
C SER A 313 -80.11 58.57 40.50
N ILE A 314 -80.14 57.36 39.90
CA ILE A 314 -79.60 56.08 40.42
C ILE A 314 -80.37 55.57 41.65
N THR A 315 -81.06 54.43 41.61
CA THR A 315 -80.50 53.10 41.38
C THR A 315 -81.63 52.07 41.36
N SER A 316 -81.31 50.92 40.76
CA SER A 316 -81.80 49.58 41.09
C SER A 316 -83.22 49.19 40.66
N THR A 317 -83.17 48.23 39.75
CA THR A 317 -83.91 46.96 39.70
C THR A 317 -85.07 46.86 38.73
N ALA A 318 -84.96 45.78 37.96
CA ALA A 318 -86.02 44.96 37.39
C ALA A 318 -87.02 45.74 36.52
N ALA A 319 -86.78 45.73 35.21
CA ALA A 319 -87.26 44.68 34.34
C ALA A 319 -88.78 44.75 34.14
N ALA A 320 -89.15 45.19 32.95
CA ALA A 320 -90.07 44.54 32.02
C ALA A 320 -90.33 45.59 30.92
N SER A 321 -90.24 45.31 29.65
CA SER A 321 -90.98 44.28 28.92
C SER A 321 -90.33 44.26 27.54
N THR A 322 -90.05 43.11 26.94
CA THR A 322 -90.93 42.40 25.99
C THR A 322 -90.14 41.16 25.55
N SER A 323 -90.71 40.04 25.17
CA SER A 323 -92.07 39.68 24.80
C SER A 323 -92.21 38.18 25.10
N ASP A 324 -93.41 37.73 25.43
CA ASP A 324 -94.35 37.25 24.42
C ASP A 324 -95.46 36.43 25.08
N ASN A 325 -96.69 36.84 24.76
CA ASN A 325 -97.82 36.00 24.38
C ASN A 325 -98.31 34.92 25.37
N SER A 326 -99.61 34.80 25.62
CA SER A 326 -100.78 35.45 25.04
C SER A 326 -102.02 34.85 25.72
N VAL A 327 -103.12 35.61 25.69
CA VAL A 327 -104.50 35.12 25.47
C VAL A 327 -105.12 34.39 26.68
N ASN A 328 -106.30 34.73 27.20
CA ASN A 328 -107.33 35.68 26.78
C ASN A 328 -108.41 35.73 27.88
N THR A 329 -109.08 36.90 27.96
CA THR A 329 -110.55 37.09 28.17
C THR A 329 -111.19 36.55 29.45
N THR A 330 -112.10 37.23 30.15
CA THR A 330 -112.95 38.43 29.97
C THR A 330 -113.70 38.57 31.31
N ALA A 331 -113.73 39.71 31.99
CA ALA A 331 -114.43 40.96 31.70
C ALA A 331 -115.83 41.05 32.35
N GLU A 332 -116.05 42.20 32.99
CA GLU A 332 -117.34 42.86 33.31
C GLU A 332 -118.15 42.33 34.51
N GLN A 333 -118.75 43.15 35.40
CA GLN A 333 -118.91 44.61 35.54
C GLN A 333 -119.68 44.91 36.88
N VAL A 334 -119.48 46.12 37.46
CA VAL A 334 -120.51 47.06 38.04
C VAL A 334 -121.23 46.65 39.34
N ASP A 335 -121.70 47.53 40.24
CA ASP A 335 -121.32 48.83 40.81
C ASP A 335 -122.26 49.07 42.02
N GLU A 336 -121.81 49.95 42.92
CA GLU A 336 -122.55 50.94 43.72
C GLU A 336 -124.07 50.83 44.07
N LYS A 337 -124.35 51.05 45.38
CA LYS A 337 -125.19 52.13 45.98
C LYS A 337 -126.49 51.80 46.78
N THR A 338 -126.44 52.28 48.04
CA THR A 338 -127.48 52.90 48.90
C THR A 338 -128.51 52.10 49.71
N ARG A 339 -128.62 52.55 50.99
CA ARG A 339 -129.66 52.28 52.00
C ARG A 339 -131.03 52.80 51.53
N THR A 340 -132.10 52.04 51.72
CA THR A 340 -133.24 52.33 52.64
C THR A 340 -134.36 51.29 52.51
N ASN A 341 -135.05 51.08 53.63
CA ASN A 341 -136.35 50.42 53.83
C ASN A 341 -136.40 48.90 54.04
N VAL A 342 -136.79 48.60 55.27
CA VAL A 342 -136.86 47.31 55.97
C VAL A 342 -138.03 46.49 55.42
N SER A 343 -137.73 45.40 54.70
CA SER A 343 -138.58 44.20 54.57
C SER A 343 -137.89 43.01 53.83
N GLU A 344 -136.62 43.14 53.41
CA GLU A 344 -135.92 42.22 52.48
C GLU A 344 -134.95 41.19 53.11
N ASP A 345 -134.83 41.12 54.44
CA ASP A 345 -133.76 40.35 55.11
C ASP A 345 -134.02 38.84 55.31
N VAL A 346 -135.21 38.31 55.02
CA VAL A 346 -135.53 36.88 55.26
C VAL A 346 -135.35 36.00 54.01
N THR A 347 -135.38 36.55 52.79
CA THR A 347 -135.23 35.78 51.53
C THR A 347 -133.78 35.74 51.03
N ARG A 348 -132.97 36.79 51.25
CA ARG A 348 -131.55 36.84 50.83
C ARG A 348 -130.64 35.83 51.53
N LEU A 349 -130.93 35.44 52.79
CA LEU A 349 -130.14 34.44 53.51
C LEU A 349 -130.27 33.02 52.94
N LYS A 350 -131.34 32.72 52.20
CA LYS A 350 -131.60 31.38 51.66
C LYS A 350 -130.88 31.13 50.33
N ASP A 351 -130.70 32.16 49.50
CA ASP A 351 -129.98 32.08 48.23
C ASP A 351 -128.46 32.20 48.42
N LEU A 352 -128.01 32.89 49.47
CA LEU A 352 -126.59 32.91 49.90
C LEU A 352 -126.11 31.52 50.39
N LEU A 353 -126.99 30.72 50.99
CA LEU A 353 -126.62 29.38 51.45
C LEU A 353 -126.39 28.41 50.27
N LYS A 354 -127.25 28.46 49.23
CA LYS A 354 -127.10 27.61 48.03
C LYS A 354 -125.87 27.96 47.20
N THR A 355 -125.57 29.25 47.06
CA THR A 355 -124.36 29.71 46.36
C THR A 355 -123.09 29.30 47.10
N LYS A 356 -123.10 29.33 48.44
CA LYS A 356 -122.00 28.81 49.26
C LYS A 356 -121.87 27.28 49.20
N ASP A 357 -122.96 26.54 49.06
CA ASP A 357 -122.91 25.08 48.86
C ASP A 357 -122.35 24.69 47.49
N GLU A 358 -122.69 25.44 46.42
CA GLU A 358 -122.06 25.25 45.11
C GLU A 358 -120.58 25.64 45.08
N GLU A 359 -120.18 26.72 45.75
CA GLU A 359 -118.77 27.08 45.93
C GLU A 359 -118.01 25.98 46.69
N ASN A 360 -118.59 25.43 47.75
CA ASN A 360 -118.00 24.30 48.48
C ASN A 360 -117.85 23.04 47.62
N LYS A 361 -118.77 22.80 46.67
CA LYS A 361 -118.65 21.69 45.72
C LYS A 361 -117.49 21.93 44.73
N ARG A 362 -117.38 23.15 44.17
CA ARG A 362 -116.26 23.53 43.28
C ARG A 362 -114.91 23.47 43.98
N ILE A 363 -114.85 23.87 45.25
CA ILE A 363 -113.63 23.76 46.07
C ILE A 363 -113.25 22.29 46.30
N ARG A 364 -114.23 21.40 46.53
CA ARG A 364 -113.95 19.96 46.67
C ARG A 364 -113.46 19.33 45.37
N GLU A 365 -114.04 19.70 44.23
CA GLU A 365 -113.59 19.23 42.91
C GLU A 365 -112.19 19.77 42.56
N SER A 366 -111.92 21.05 42.87
CA SER A 366 -110.58 21.63 42.73
C SER A 366 -109.55 20.98 43.67
N LEU A 367 -109.95 20.63 44.89
CA LEU A 367 -109.11 19.89 45.82
C LEU A 367 -108.82 18.47 45.32
N GLN A 368 -109.80 17.78 44.72
CA GLN A 368 -109.59 16.48 44.10
C GLN A 368 -108.66 16.57 42.87
N ASP A 369 -108.81 17.59 42.02
CA ASP A 369 -107.90 17.80 40.88
C ASP A 369 -106.48 18.14 41.38
N ALA A 370 -106.35 18.96 42.42
CA ALA A 370 -105.06 19.23 43.06
C ALA A 370 -104.43 17.97 43.68
N GLN A 371 -105.22 17.11 44.32
CA GLN A 371 -104.76 15.83 44.85
C GLN A 371 -104.35 14.86 43.73
N HIS A 372 -105.07 14.84 42.61
CA HIS A 372 -104.72 14.02 41.45
C HIS A 372 -103.43 14.51 40.78
N ARG A 373 -103.27 15.83 40.61
CA ARG A 373 -102.03 16.45 40.14
C ARG A 373 -100.85 16.19 41.08
N LEU A 374 -101.07 16.20 42.39
CA LEU A 374 -100.04 15.87 43.38
C LEU A 374 -99.61 14.40 43.22
N ARG A 375 -100.55 13.46 43.11
CA ARG A 375 -100.24 12.04 42.87
C ARG A 375 -99.50 11.81 41.55
N LEU A 376 -99.91 12.47 40.48
CA LEU A 376 -99.17 12.42 39.21
C LEU A 376 -97.77 13.02 39.35
N SER A 377 -97.62 14.14 40.08
CA SER A 377 -96.32 14.72 40.37
C SER A 377 -95.45 13.79 41.22
N GLU A 378 -96.02 13.05 42.17
CA GLU A 378 -95.30 12.05 42.96
C GLU A 378 -94.83 10.89 42.08
N VAL A 379 -95.68 10.37 41.18
CA VAL A 379 -95.31 9.31 40.23
C VAL A 379 -94.24 9.79 39.25
N ILE A 380 -94.41 10.97 38.65
CA ILE A 380 -93.40 11.59 37.77
C ILE A 380 -92.10 11.84 38.53
N SER A 381 -92.16 12.31 39.78
CA SER A 381 -90.96 12.48 40.60
C SER A 381 -90.27 11.14 40.86
N GLY A 382 -91.04 10.07 41.12
CA GLY A 382 -90.52 8.72 41.28
C GLY A 382 -89.84 8.19 40.03
N GLU A 383 -90.46 8.35 38.85
CA GLU A 383 -89.87 7.98 37.56
C GLU A 383 -88.62 8.82 37.24
N VAL A 384 -88.64 10.12 37.51
CA VAL A 384 -87.46 10.99 37.37
C VAL A 384 -86.34 10.56 38.31
N GLU A 385 -86.66 10.21 39.56
CA GLU A 385 -85.68 9.71 40.53
C GLU A 385 -85.09 8.35 40.08
N GLU A 386 -85.90 7.49 39.48
CA GLU A 386 -85.48 6.20 38.94
C GLU A 386 -84.60 6.38 37.69
N GLN A 387 -84.96 7.30 36.78
CA GLN A 387 -84.10 7.67 35.65
C GLN A 387 -82.78 8.30 36.12
N ARG A 388 -82.81 9.15 37.15
CA ARG A 388 -81.59 9.69 37.79
C ARG A 388 -80.74 8.59 38.43
N LYS A 389 -81.35 7.52 38.97
CA LYS A 389 -80.60 6.34 39.45
C LYS A 389 -79.96 5.58 38.28
N ARG A 390 -80.71 5.30 37.20
CA ARG A 390 -80.18 4.63 36.01
C ARG A 390 -79.05 5.42 35.35
N VAL A 391 -79.16 6.76 35.27
CA VAL A 391 -78.09 7.63 34.77
C VAL A 391 -76.86 7.53 35.66
N ARG A 392 -77.02 7.60 37.00
CA ARG A 392 -75.89 7.42 37.93
C ARG A 392 -75.25 6.04 37.81
N GLU A 393 -76.04 4.99 37.64
CA GLU A 393 -75.54 3.63 37.42
C GLU A 393 -74.76 3.53 36.10
N LEU A 394 -75.27 4.09 35.01
CA LEU A 394 -74.57 4.14 33.72
C LEU A 394 -73.29 4.98 33.80
N GLU A 395 -73.30 6.13 34.48
CA GLU A 395 -72.11 6.95 34.72
C GLU A 395 -71.07 6.18 35.56
N SER A 396 -71.50 5.44 36.58
CA SER A 396 -70.61 4.59 37.38
C SER A 396 -70.05 3.42 36.55
N SER A 397 -70.87 2.83 35.67
CA SER A 397 -70.42 1.79 34.75
C SER A 397 -69.44 2.33 33.71
N LEU A 398 -69.68 3.54 33.19
CA LEU A 398 -68.82 4.19 32.20
C LEU A 398 -67.47 4.55 32.81
N THR A 399 -67.46 5.11 34.03
CA THR A 399 -66.22 5.43 34.76
C THR A 399 -65.43 4.16 35.09
N SER A 400 -66.10 3.09 35.50
CA SER A 400 -65.47 1.77 35.68
C SER A 400 -64.84 1.26 34.37
N LEU A 401 -65.57 1.36 33.25
CA LEU A 401 -65.07 0.91 31.94
C LEU A 401 -63.89 1.77 31.45
N GLN A 402 -63.95 3.08 31.66
CA GLN A 402 -62.86 4.01 31.37
C GLN A 402 -61.61 3.70 32.19
N GLU A 403 -61.75 3.41 33.49
CA GLU A 403 -60.61 3.02 34.33
C GLU A 403 -60.04 1.66 33.90
N GLN A 404 -60.89 0.69 33.53
CA GLN A 404 -60.44 -0.58 32.95
C GLN A 404 -59.63 -0.37 31.66
N HIS A 405 -60.12 0.44 30.71
CA HIS A 405 -59.37 0.76 29.50
C HIS A 405 -58.06 1.51 29.82
N ARG A 406 -58.07 2.44 30.78
CA ARG A 406 -56.87 3.15 31.23
C ARG A 406 -55.85 2.22 31.88
N GLN A 407 -56.30 1.16 32.57
CA GLN A 407 -55.43 0.13 33.13
C GLN A 407 -54.89 -0.81 32.03
N GLN A 408 -55.70 -1.19 31.06
CA GLN A 408 -55.27 -1.98 29.90
C GLN A 408 -54.23 -1.24 29.06
N LEU A 409 -54.45 0.05 28.79
CA LEU A 409 -53.47 0.89 28.09
C LEU A 409 -52.16 0.99 28.87
N ARG A 410 -52.22 1.24 30.19
CA ARG A 410 -51.02 1.25 31.05
C ARG A 410 -50.29 -0.10 31.04
N ALA A 411 -51.01 -1.22 31.06
CA ALA A 411 -50.41 -2.54 30.99
C ALA A 411 -49.73 -2.79 29.62
N LEU A 412 -50.37 -2.35 28.54
CA LEU A 412 -49.83 -2.48 27.18
C LEU A 412 -48.60 -1.57 26.98
N GLU A 413 -48.63 -0.34 27.49
CA GLU A 413 -47.47 0.57 27.52
C GLU A 413 -46.29 -0.02 28.31
N LEU A 414 -46.56 -0.65 29.46
CA LEU A 414 -45.51 -1.29 30.26
C LEU A 414 -44.91 -2.51 29.54
N GLU A 415 -45.74 -3.28 28.85
CA GLU A 415 -45.29 -4.45 28.08
C GLU A 415 -44.47 -4.03 26.85
N THR A 416 -44.90 -3.00 26.11
CA THR A 416 -44.11 -2.48 24.99
C THR A 416 -42.81 -1.86 25.48
N GLN A 417 -42.80 -1.13 26.60
CA GLN A 417 -41.56 -0.64 27.22
C GLN A 417 -40.61 -1.79 27.61
N ARG A 418 -41.12 -2.88 28.19
CA ARG A 418 -40.30 -4.06 28.50
C ARG A 418 -39.74 -4.73 27.25
N GLN A 419 -40.53 -4.84 26.19
CA GLN A 419 -40.06 -5.40 24.92
C GLN A 419 -38.99 -4.52 24.28
N VAL A 420 -39.16 -3.20 24.29
CA VAL A 420 -38.16 -2.24 23.82
C VAL A 420 -36.87 -2.37 24.64
N ALA A 421 -36.96 -2.36 25.97
CA ALA A 421 -35.78 -2.50 26.83
C ALA A 421 -35.04 -3.85 26.63
N SER A 422 -35.79 -4.95 26.48
CA SER A 422 -35.22 -6.27 26.17
C SER A 422 -34.51 -6.28 24.82
N LYS A 423 -35.11 -5.64 23.79
CA LYS A 423 -34.49 -5.52 22.46
C LYS A 423 -33.28 -4.60 22.46
N GLU A 424 -33.31 -3.50 23.19
CA GLU A 424 -32.15 -2.62 23.38
C GLU A 424 -31.00 -3.38 24.07
N GLN A 425 -31.29 -4.18 25.10
CA GLN A 425 -30.28 -5.02 25.75
C GLN A 425 -29.69 -6.06 24.80
N GLN A 426 -30.52 -6.72 23.98
CA GLN A 426 -30.05 -7.67 22.96
C GLN A 426 -29.15 -6.98 21.92
N CYS A 427 -29.53 -5.79 21.45
CA CYS A 427 -28.71 -5.00 20.52
C CYS A 427 -27.39 -4.60 21.18
N GLN A 428 -27.40 -4.11 22.42
CA GLN A 428 -26.18 -3.76 23.15
C GLN A 428 -25.25 -4.97 23.33
N GLN A 429 -25.79 -6.13 23.72
CA GLN A 429 -25.01 -7.37 23.84
C GLN A 429 -24.39 -7.81 22.51
N THR A 430 -25.15 -7.71 21.41
CA THR A 430 -24.66 -8.06 20.08
C THR A 430 -23.55 -7.10 19.63
N ILE A 431 -23.72 -5.80 19.88
CA ILE A 431 -22.72 -4.77 19.59
C ILE A 431 -21.45 -5.01 20.40
N SER A 432 -21.56 -5.20 21.72
CA SER A 432 -20.40 -5.51 22.58
C SER A 432 -19.70 -6.78 22.14
N SER A 433 -20.43 -7.86 21.84
CA SER A 433 -19.85 -9.11 21.35
C SER A 433 -19.14 -8.93 20.00
N ALA A 434 -19.65 -8.09 19.11
CA ALA A 434 -19.01 -7.81 17.83
C ALA A 434 -17.71 -7.02 18.00
N TYR A 435 -17.68 -6.04 18.92
CA TYR A 435 -16.45 -5.32 19.27
C TYR A 435 -15.42 -6.23 19.92
N ASP A 436 -15.82 -7.09 20.85
CA ASP A 436 -14.91 -8.06 21.48
C ASP A 436 -14.31 -9.02 20.43
N GLN A 437 -15.13 -9.51 19.49
CA GLN A 437 -14.63 -10.34 18.38
C GLN A 437 -13.64 -9.59 17.51
N GLN A 438 -13.97 -8.36 17.11
CA GLN A 438 -13.08 -7.53 16.30
C GLN A 438 -11.76 -7.23 17.03
N ASP A 439 -11.79 -6.96 18.34
CA ASP A 439 -10.60 -6.75 19.15
C ASP A 439 -9.74 -8.02 19.27
N THR A 440 -10.37 -9.20 19.36
CA THR A 440 -9.63 -10.48 19.35
C THR A 440 -8.98 -10.76 18.00
N GLU A 441 -9.70 -10.59 16.88
CA GLU A 441 -9.17 -10.80 15.53
C GLU A 441 -8.03 -9.83 15.22
N THR A 442 -8.19 -8.55 15.56
CA THR A 442 -7.13 -7.55 15.38
C THR A 442 -5.93 -7.85 16.26
N SER A 443 -6.12 -8.27 17.51
CA SER A 443 -5.04 -8.69 18.42
C SER A 443 -4.29 -9.92 17.90
N GLU A 444 -5.02 -10.91 17.35
CA GLU A 444 -4.43 -12.09 16.73
C GLU A 444 -3.62 -11.75 15.49
N LEU A 445 -4.15 -10.88 14.61
CA LEU A 445 -3.46 -10.41 13.42
C LEU A 445 -2.19 -9.63 13.77
N VAL A 446 -2.27 -8.74 14.76
CA VAL A 446 -1.10 -8.01 15.28
C VAL A 446 -0.07 -8.98 15.87
N ARG A 447 -0.50 -10.01 16.60
CA ARG A 447 0.38 -11.05 17.14
C ARG A 447 1.07 -11.83 16.02
N GLN A 448 0.34 -12.22 14.97
CA GLN A 448 0.90 -12.91 13.80
C GLN A 448 1.93 -12.04 13.07
N HIS A 449 1.60 -10.76 12.80
CA HIS A 449 2.56 -9.83 12.18
C HIS A 449 3.79 -9.58 13.04
N ARG A 450 3.62 -9.49 14.36
CA ARG A 450 4.75 -9.36 15.29
C ARG A 450 5.66 -10.60 15.24
N GLN A 451 5.08 -11.79 15.17
CA GLN A 451 5.82 -13.03 15.07
C GLN A 451 6.57 -13.14 13.74
N THR A 452 5.93 -12.83 12.61
CA THR A 452 6.60 -12.86 11.30
C THR A 452 7.71 -11.81 11.20
N LEU A 453 7.54 -10.62 11.79
CA LEU A 453 8.61 -9.63 11.94
C LEU A 453 9.77 -10.14 12.80
N GLN A 454 9.50 -10.86 13.89
CA GLN A 454 10.53 -11.47 14.72
C GLN A 454 11.31 -12.56 13.98
N GLU A 455 10.63 -13.42 13.22
CA GLU A 455 11.26 -14.47 12.40
C GLU A 455 12.09 -13.87 11.27
N ALA A 456 11.58 -12.85 10.58
CA ALA A 456 12.30 -12.14 9.53
C ALA A 456 13.55 -11.43 10.08
N THR A 457 13.45 -10.77 11.24
CA THR A 457 14.60 -10.12 11.88
C THR A 457 15.62 -11.12 12.40
N ALA A 458 15.21 -12.27 12.95
CA ALA A 458 16.12 -13.35 13.33
C ALA A 458 16.87 -13.93 12.12
N THR A 459 16.15 -14.17 11.01
CA THR A 459 16.74 -14.65 9.76
C THR A 459 17.74 -13.64 9.18
N ALA A 460 17.40 -12.34 9.20
CA ALA A 460 18.31 -11.29 8.76
C ALA A 460 19.58 -11.23 9.61
N ARG A 461 19.47 -11.38 10.94
CA ARG A 461 20.63 -11.44 11.85
C ARG A 461 21.52 -12.66 11.57
N HIS A 462 20.93 -13.83 11.34
CA HIS A 462 21.70 -15.03 10.98
C HIS A 462 22.46 -14.85 9.65
N LYS A 463 21.81 -14.27 8.63
CA LYS A 463 22.46 -13.97 7.34
C LYS A 463 23.58 -12.93 7.49
N ALA A 464 23.38 -11.90 8.32
CA ALA A 464 24.41 -10.91 8.62
C ALA A 464 25.63 -11.56 9.29
N ALA A 465 25.41 -12.40 10.31
CA ALA A 465 26.50 -13.12 10.98
C ALA A 465 27.26 -14.06 10.01
N ALA A 466 26.55 -14.74 9.10
CA ALA A 466 27.18 -15.56 8.07
C ALA A 466 28.05 -14.72 7.11
N LEU A 467 27.58 -13.53 6.70
CA LEU A 467 28.37 -12.60 5.89
C LEU A 467 29.62 -12.12 6.65
N ASP A 468 29.52 -11.83 7.95
CA ASP A 468 30.67 -11.45 8.76
C ASP A 468 31.73 -12.55 8.81
N THR A 469 31.31 -13.83 8.95
CA THR A 469 32.25 -14.96 8.90
C THR A 469 32.95 -15.07 7.55
N VAL A 470 32.22 -14.89 6.45
CA VAL A 470 32.80 -14.91 5.09
C VAL A 470 33.78 -13.75 4.90
N VAL A 471 33.49 -12.55 5.41
CA VAL A 471 34.41 -11.41 5.36
C VAL A 471 35.70 -11.70 6.12
N ILE A 472 35.62 -12.31 7.30
CA ILE A 472 36.81 -12.73 8.07
C ILE A 472 37.63 -13.75 7.28
N ASP A 473 36.99 -14.74 6.66
CA ASP A 473 37.66 -15.75 5.83
C ASP A 473 38.34 -15.11 4.60
N TYR A 474 37.70 -14.13 3.95
CA TYR A 474 38.34 -13.38 2.86
C TYR A 474 39.54 -12.57 3.33
N GLN A 475 39.46 -11.92 4.49
CA GLN A 475 40.59 -11.18 5.06
C GLN A 475 41.76 -12.09 5.41
N THR A 476 41.50 -13.31 5.91
CA THR A 476 42.57 -14.27 6.19
C THR A 476 43.21 -14.78 4.90
N LYS A 477 42.42 -15.10 3.86
CA LYS A 477 42.93 -15.46 2.53
C LYS A 477 43.80 -14.35 1.93
N LEU A 478 43.37 -13.09 2.03
CA LEU A 478 44.15 -11.96 1.55
C LEU A 478 45.51 -11.86 2.25
N LYS A 479 45.56 -12.07 3.58
CA LYS A 479 46.83 -12.11 4.33
C LYS A 479 47.75 -13.24 3.86
N TYR A 480 47.19 -14.41 3.54
CA TYR A 480 47.99 -15.51 2.98
C TYR A 480 48.50 -15.20 1.57
N GLU A 481 47.71 -14.56 0.72
CA GLU A 481 48.14 -14.10 -0.60
C GLU A 481 49.28 -13.07 -0.50
N GLU A 482 49.19 -12.11 0.43
CA GLU A 482 50.26 -11.16 0.73
C GLU A 482 51.54 -11.85 1.20
N GLN A 483 51.43 -12.86 2.08
CA GLN A 483 52.57 -13.67 2.54
C GLN A 483 53.20 -14.49 1.40
N LEU A 484 52.38 -15.09 0.53
CA LEU A 484 52.86 -15.84 -0.63
C LEU A 484 53.56 -14.91 -1.63
N ALA A 485 53.04 -13.71 -1.86
CA ALA A 485 53.67 -12.70 -2.71
C ALA A 485 55.02 -12.25 -2.14
N ALA A 486 55.11 -12.04 -0.81
CA ALA A 486 56.36 -11.70 -0.14
C ALA A 486 57.41 -12.83 -0.26
N LEU A 487 56.99 -14.08 -0.06
CA LEU A 487 57.86 -15.25 -0.21
C LEU A 487 58.34 -15.42 -1.66
N ALA A 488 57.46 -15.22 -2.64
CA ALA A 488 57.80 -15.26 -4.06
C ALA A 488 58.84 -14.19 -4.42
N ALA A 489 58.69 -12.96 -3.91
CA ALA A 489 59.66 -11.89 -4.08
C ALA A 489 61.03 -12.24 -3.45
N GLN A 490 61.03 -12.88 -2.27
CA GLN A 490 62.25 -13.37 -1.63
C GLN A 490 62.95 -14.46 -2.47
N HIS A 491 62.18 -15.41 -3.00
CA HIS A 491 62.73 -16.46 -3.88
C HIS A 491 63.28 -15.87 -5.18
N GLU A 492 62.58 -14.92 -5.80
CA GLU A 492 63.07 -14.24 -7.01
C GLU A 492 64.39 -13.50 -6.73
N HIS A 493 64.50 -12.83 -5.58
CA HIS A 493 65.74 -12.21 -5.16
C HIS A 493 66.87 -13.23 -4.95
N HIS A 494 66.58 -14.36 -4.31
CA HIS A 494 67.58 -15.42 -4.12
C HIS A 494 68.05 -16.02 -5.44
N ILE A 495 67.13 -16.29 -6.37
CA ILE A 495 67.46 -16.77 -7.73
C ILE A 495 68.37 -15.77 -8.42
N LYS A 496 68.05 -14.47 -8.42
CA LYS A 496 68.90 -13.43 -9.02
C LYS A 496 70.30 -13.38 -8.40
N GLN A 497 70.42 -13.56 -7.08
CA GLN A 497 71.72 -13.64 -6.40
C GLN A 497 72.52 -14.87 -6.86
N VAL A 498 71.87 -16.04 -6.88
CA VAL A 498 72.49 -17.30 -7.33
C VAL A 498 72.94 -17.18 -8.78
N GLU A 499 72.08 -16.70 -9.68
CA GLU A 499 72.41 -16.43 -11.08
C GLU A 499 73.60 -15.46 -11.23
N ALA A 500 73.65 -14.39 -10.43
CA ALA A 500 74.78 -13.46 -10.43
C ALA A 500 76.09 -14.15 -10.01
N THR A 501 76.06 -14.98 -8.97
CA THR A 501 77.25 -15.74 -8.53
C THR A 501 77.71 -16.76 -9.56
N TRP A 502 76.78 -17.49 -10.18
CA TRP A 502 77.07 -18.43 -11.26
C TRP A 502 77.62 -17.72 -12.49
N LYS A 503 77.06 -16.58 -12.86
CA LYS A 503 77.56 -15.76 -13.97
C LYS A 503 79.01 -15.33 -13.73
N VAL A 504 79.33 -14.80 -12.55
CA VAL A 504 80.71 -14.41 -12.21
C VAL A 504 81.65 -15.62 -12.23
N ARG A 505 81.24 -16.77 -11.71
CA ARG A 505 82.05 -18.00 -11.70
C ARG A 505 82.26 -18.54 -13.12
N ALA A 506 81.22 -18.58 -13.94
CA ALA A 506 81.29 -19.01 -15.33
C ALA A 506 82.22 -18.09 -16.14
N GLU A 507 82.06 -16.77 -16.01
CA GLU A 507 82.96 -15.80 -16.65
C GLU A 507 84.41 -15.99 -16.21
N LYS A 508 84.68 -16.29 -14.93
CA LYS A 508 86.03 -16.59 -14.44
C LYS A 508 86.61 -17.86 -15.09
N MET A 509 85.83 -18.93 -15.18
CA MET A 509 86.28 -20.19 -15.82
C MET A 509 86.55 -19.99 -17.31
N VAL A 510 85.68 -19.24 -18.01
CA VAL A 510 85.89 -18.88 -19.42
C VAL A 510 87.18 -18.09 -19.58
N ARG A 511 87.39 -17.02 -18.80
CA ARG A 511 88.63 -16.22 -18.84
C ARG A 511 89.88 -17.07 -18.54
N GLN A 512 89.81 -17.98 -17.57
CA GLN A 512 90.91 -18.90 -17.26
C GLN A 512 91.23 -19.84 -18.43
N ARG A 513 90.20 -20.39 -19.08
CA ARG A 513 90.39 -21.29 -20.22
C ARG A 513 90.90 -20.55 -21.45
N GLU A 514 90.40 -19.34 -21.70
CA GLU A 514 90.91 -18.45 -22.76
C GLU A 514 92.39 -18.11 -22.55
N ALA A 515 92.80 -17.80 -21.31
CA ALA A 515 94.21 -17.57 -20.98
C ALA A 515 95.07 -18.81 -21.23
N GLN A 516 94.64 -20.00 -20.78
CA GLN A 516 95.35 -21.26 -21.05
C GLN A 516 95.49 -21.55 -22.55
N LEU A 517 94.43 -21.31 -23.33
CA LEU A 517 94.47 -21.51 -24.79
C LEU A 517 95.41 -20.51 -25.47
N LEU A 518 95.49 -19.28 -24.94
CA LEU A 518 96.44 -18.28 -25.43
C LEU A 518 97.89 -18.69 -25.15
N ASP A 519 98.18 -19.14 -23.93
CA ASP A 519 99.51 -19.65 -23.57
C ASP A 519 99.90 -20.86 -24.43
N GLN A 520 98.99 -21.82 -24.63
CA GLN A 520 99.21 -22.97 -25.51
C GLN A 520 99.48 -22.55 -26.96
N LYS A 521 98.77 -21.53 -27.45
CA LYS A 521 99.00 -20.99 -28.78
C LYS A 521 100.38 -20.33 -28.86
N ASP A 522 100.79 -19.57 -27.85
CA ASP A 522 102.09 -18.92 -27.81
C ASP A 522 103.22 -19.97 -27.74
N ASP A 523 103.08 -21.00 -26.92
CA ASP A 523 104.00 -22.14 -26.86
C ASP A 523 104.14 -22.83 -28.22
N LEU A 524 103.01 -23.20 -28.85
CA LEU A 524 103.01 -23.77 -30.21
C LEU A 524 103.65 -22.83 -31.23
N THR A 525 103.44 -21.51 -31.09
CA THR A 525 104.07 -20.51 -31.95
C THR A 525 105.58 -20.46 -31.73
N THR A 526 106.06 -20.62 -30.49
CA THR A 526 107.51 -20.69 -30.20
C THR A 526 108.14 -21.97 -30.73
N GLU A 527 107.49 -23.12 -30.56
CA GLU A 527 107.96 -24.41 -31.10
C GLU A 527 108.00 -24.38 -32.63
N TRP A 528 106.94 -23.89 -33.26
CA TRP A 528 106.91 -23.67 -34.71
C TRP A 528 108.06 -22.76 -35.18
N ASN A 529 108.34 -21.68 -34.45
CA ASN A 529 109.46 -20.79 -34.78
C ASN A 529 110.83 -21.47 -34.57
N LYS A 530 110.98 -22.36 -33.58
CA LYS A 530 112.20 -23.16 -33.40
C LYS A 530 112.37 -24.15 -34.55
N GLU A 531 111.33 -24.90 -34.89
CA GLU A 531 111.32 -25.83 -36.03
C GLU A 531 111.63 -25.10 -37.33
N ARG A 532 111.02 -23.93 -37.56
CA ARG A 532 111.30 -23.09 -38.72
C ARG A 532 112.78 -22.67 -38.77
N ARG A 533 113.36 -22.22 -37.67
CA ARG A 533 114.79 -21.88 -37.61
C ARG A 533 115.67 -23.10 -37.87
N GLU A 534 115.31 -24.27 -37.36
CA GLU A 534 116.05 -25.51 -37.60
C GLU A 534 115.94 -25.96 -39.07
N LEU A 535 114.76 -25.82 -39.69
CA LEU A 535 114.59 -26.04 -41.12
C LEU A 535 115.41 -25.03 -41.94
N GLU A 536 115.46 -23.76 -41.55
CA GLU A 536 116.32 -22.76 -42.17
C GLU A 536 117.81 -23.12 -42.02
N ARG A 537 118.24 -23.61 -40.85
CA ARG A 537 119.60 -24.11 -40.60
C ARG A 537 119.92 -25.33 -41.47
N LEU A 538 119.04 -26.33 -41.51
CA LEU A 538 119.16 -27.52 -42.36
C LEU A 538 119.20 -27.15 -43.84
N THR A 539 118.40 -26.17 -44.27
CA THR A 539 118.41 -25.64 -45.64
C THR A 539 119.74 -24.94 -45.93
N GLN A 540 120.30 -24.18 -45.00
CA GLN A 540 121.63 -23.57 -45.14
C GLN A 540 122.74 -24.63 -45.20
N VAL A 541 122.67 -25.68 -44.38
CA VAL A 541 123.61 -26.82 -44.41
C VAL A 541 123.49 -27.59 -45.73
N ALA A 542 122.27 -27.85 -46.20
CA ALA A 542 122.03 -28.44 -47.51
C ALA A 542 122.56 -27.55 -48.64
N ALA A 543 122.35 -26.22 -48.57
CA ALA A 543 122.89 -25.26 -49.52
C ALA A 543 124.43 -25.18 -49.47
N ALA A 544 125.05 -25.33 -48.30
CA ALA A 544 126.50 -25.40 -48.15
C ALA A 544 127.07 -26.73 -48.69
N ALA A 545 126.39 -27.86 -48.44
CA ALA A 545 126.68 -29.16 -49.03
C ALA A 545 126.52 -29.13 -50.57
N PHE A 546 125.59 -28.33 -51.10
CA PHE A 546 125.46 -28.07 -52.53
C PHE A 546 126.65 -27.29 -53.12
N ARG A 547 127.30 -26.41 -52.34
CA ARG A 547 128.50 -25.66 -52.78
C ARG A 547 129.77 -26.50 -52.70
N ASN A 548 129.84 -27.45 -51.76
CA ASN A 548 130.95 -28.39 -51.60
C ASN A 548 130.63 -29.70 -52.33
N GLY A 549 130.62 -29.65 -53.67
CA GLY A 549 130.14 -30.74 -54.50
C GLY A 549 130.86 -32.07 -54.30
N THR A 550 130.10 -33.14 -54.01
CA THR A 550 130.29 -34.54 -54.46
C THR A 550 129.19 -35.44 -53.85
N GLU A 551 128.48 -36.21 -54.68
CA GLU A 551 127.49 -37.29 -54.39
C GLU A 551 126.29 -37.00 -53.44
N SER A 552 126.30 -35.92 -52.66
CA SER A 552 125.21 -35.54 -51.75
C SER A 552 123.94 -35.06 -52.45
N VAL A 553 124.03 -34.63 -53.72
CA VAL A 553 122.91 -34.09 -54.50
C VAL A 553 121.91 -35.17 -54.90
N GLU A 554 122.36 -36.40 -55.20
CA GLU A 554 121.44 -37.50 -55.51
C GLU A 554 120.74 -38.03 -54.26
N LEU A 555 121.44 -38.07 -53.13
CA LEU A 555 120.88 -38.44 -51.83
C LEU A 555 119.89 -37.38 -51.35
N LEU A 556 120.17 -36.09 -51.54
CA LEU A 556 119.21 -35.00 -51.29
C LEU A 556 118.03 -35.04 -52.25
N LYS A 557 118.21 -35.36 -53.53
CA LYS A 557 117.08 -35.55 -54.46
C LYS A 557 116.20 -36.72 -54.03
N LYS A 558 116.79 -37.84 -53.60
CA LYS A 558 116.04 -38.98 -53.04
C LYS A 558 115.33 -38.62 -51.73
N GLN A 559 115.98 -37.86 -50.86
CA GLN A 559 115.42 -37.48 -49.56
C GLN A 559 114.35 -36.40 -49.68
N VAL A 560 114.50 -35.44 -50.59
CA VAL A 560 113.45 -34.48 -50.96
C VAL A 560 112.29 -35.18 -51.67
N ALA A 561 112.54 -36.20 -52.49
CA ALA A 561 111.49 -37.02 -53.08
C ALA A 561 110.76 -37.89 -52.04
N ALA A 562 111.46 -38.40 -51.03
CA ALA A 562 110.87 -39.12 -49.91
C ALA A 562 110.03 -38.20 -49.04
N GLN A 563 110.55 -37.03 -48.66
CA GLN A 563 109.80 -36.01 -47.92
C GLN A 563 108.59 -35.49 -48.70
N ARG A 564 108.69 -35.36 -50.03
CA ARG A 564 107.53 -35.01 -50.88
C ARG A 564 106.46 -36.11 -50.87
N ARG A 565 106.85 -37.39 -50.87
CA ARG A 565 105.91 -38.51 -50.73
C ARG A 565 105.25 -38.55 -49.36
N GLU A 566 106.00 -38.33 -48.29
CA GLU A 566 105.44 -38.21 -46.93
C GLU A 566 104.48 -37.02 -46.82
N LEU A 567 104.81 -35.87 -47.41
CA LEU A 567 103.92 -34.71 -47.47
C LEU A 567 102.67 -34.97 -48.32
N GLU A 568 102.77 -35.76 -49.39
CA GLU A 568 101.61 -36.20 -50.18
C GLU A 568 100.74 -37.20 -49.43
N GLU A 569 101.31 -38.14 -48.67
CA GLU A 569 100.56 -39.05 -47.80
C GLU A 569 99.86 -38.31 -46.66
N VAL A 570 100.54 -37.35 -46.03
CA VAL A 570 99.94 -36.50 -44.99
C VAL A 570 98.82 -35.64 -45.58
N LYS A 571 99.00 -35.07 -46.78
CA LYS A 571 97.91 -34.36 -47.49
C LYS A 571 96.75 -35.28 -47.87
N LEU A 572 97.03 -36.54 -48.24
CA LEU A 572 96.00 -37.52 -48.55
C LEU A 572 95.22 -37.91 -47.29
N ASN A 573 95.90 -38.07 -46.15
CA ASN A 573 95.27 -38.37 -44.87
C ASN A 573 94.45 -37.18 -44.35
N TYR A 574 94.98 -35.96 -44.40
CA TYR A 574 94.17 -34.76 -44.13
C TYR A 574 93.01 -34.62 -45.12
N GLY A 575 93.19 -35.01 -46.39
CA GLY A 575 92.11 -35.07 -47.37
C GLY A 575 91.01 -36.05 -46.99
N LYS A 576 91.36 -37.22 -46.44
CA LYS A 576 90.42 -38.21 -45.91
C LYS A 576 89.73 -37.71 -44.64
N GLU A 577 90.46 -37.17 -43.68
CA GLU A 577 89.89 -36.57 -42.46
C GLU A 577 88.98 -35.38 -42.77
N ILE A 578 89.37 -34.50 -43.69
CA ILE A 578 88.50 -33.42 -44.17
C ILE A 578 87.28 -34.00 -44.92
N GLY A 579 87.45 -35.11 -45.64
CA GLY A 579 86.34 -35.84 -46.27
C GLY A 579 85.35 -36.42 -45.25
N GLU A 580 85.85 -37.00 -44.15
CA GLU A 580 85.06 -37.52 -43.04
C GLU A 580 84.39 -36.39 -42.25
N LEU A 581 85.11 -35.30 -41.96
CA LEU A 581 84.56 -34.10 -41.33
C LEU A 581 83.51 -33.44 -42.22
N LYS A 582 83.72 -33.42 -43.55
CA LYS A 582 82.70 -32.98 -44.51
C LYS A 582 81.52 -33.92 -44.53
N ALA A 583 81.70 -35.24 -44.50
CA ALA A 583 80.60 -36.21 -44.43
C ALA A 583 79.78 -36.06 -43.13
N LEU A 584 80.44 -35.83 -41.99
CA LEU A 584 79.79 -35.53 -40.71
C LEU A 584 79.04 -34.18 -40.75
N LEU A 585 79.62 -33.17 -41.40
CA LEU A 585 78.93 -31.90 -41.67
C LEU A 585 77.79 -32.04 -42.68
N GLU A 586 77.88 -32.93 -43.66
CA GLU A 586 76.85 -33.24 -44.66
C GLU A 586 75.67 -33.98 -44.02
N VAL A 587 75.94 -34.88 -43.06
CA VAL A 587 74.92 -35.50 -42.19
C VAL A 587 74.24 -34.42 -41.34
N LYS A 588 75.00 -33.45 -40.82
CA LYS A 588 74.45 -32.30 -40.09
C LYS A 588 73.71 -31.30 -41.00
N ARG A 589 74.07 -31.19 -42.28
CA ARG A 589 73.40 -30.35 -43.29
C ARG A 589 72.16 -31.03 -43.89
N ARG A 590 72.12 -32.35 -44.04
CA ARG A 590 70.88 -33.08 -44.35
C ARG A 590 69.88 -32.98 -43.20
N SER A 591 70.37 -32.84 -41.96
CA SER A 591 69.53 -32.49 -40.81
C SER A 591 69.14 -31.00 -40.75
N ARG A 592 69.63 -30.13 -41.65
CA ARG A 592 69.49 -28.67 -41.50
C ARG A 592 69.47 -27.87 -42.81
N GLY A 593 69.15 -28.51 -43.94
CA GLY A 593 69.39 -28.01 -45.29
C GLY A 593 68.26 -28.31 -46.27
N GLY A 594 67.02 -28.06 -45.85
CA GLY A 594 65.93 -27.63 -46.73
C GLY A 594 65.56 -26.22 -46.30
N GLY A 595 66.08 -25.22 -47.01
CA GLY A 595 65.96 -23.82 -46.61
C GLY A 595 64.56 -23.26 -46.84
N GLY A 596 64.12 -22.44 -45.88
CA GLY A 596 63.36 -21.24 -46.16
C GLY A 596 61.87 -21.28 -45.89
N GLY A 597 61.48 -20.78 -44.70
CA GLY A 597 60.23 -20.04 -44.56
C GLY A 597 59.09 -20.76 -43.85
N GLY A 598 59.06 -20.61 -42.52
CA GLY A 598 57.84 -20.28 -41.78
C GLY A 598 56.67 -21.28 -41.77
N VAL A 599 56.49 -21.92 -40.61
CA VAL A 599 55.18 -22.09 -39.94
C VAL A 599 54.10 -22.88 -40.72
N ARG A 600 54.03 -24.20 -40.52
CA ARG A 600 52.85 -24.94 -39.99
C ARG A 600 53.00 -26.47 -40.14
N LEU A 601 52.85 -27.14 -38.99
CA LEU A 601 52.34 -28.47 -38.70
C LEU A 601 52.28 -29.57 -39.80
N GLY A 602 52.87 -30.72 -39.44
CA GLY A 602 52.04 -31.90 -39.18
C GLY A 602 51.89 -32.91 -40.32
N VAL A 603 52.73 -33.95 -40.32
CA VAL A 603 52.29 -35.33 -40.56
C VAL A 603 52.96 -36.26 -39.54
N SER A 604 52.12 -36.65 -38.57
CA SER A 604 52.14 -37.72 -37.56
C SER A 604 53.47 -38.19 -36.92
N LEU A 605 54.04 -37.35 -36.05
CA LEU A 605 54.70 -37.87 -34.83
C LEU A 605 53.66 -38.32 -33.77
N GLU A 606 52.38 -38.02 -33.98
CA GLU A 606 51.27 -38.36 -33.08
C GLU A 606 50.82 -39.83 -33.17
N GLU A 607 51.28 -40.61 -34.17
CA GLU A 607 50.88 -42.02 -34.35
C GLU A 607 51.92 -43.04 -33.86
N ALA A 608 53.11 -42.59 -33.44
CA ALA A 608 54.06 -43.47 -32.78
C ALA A 608 53.57 -43.69 -31.34
N ALA A 609 53.25 -44.93 -30.97
CA ALA A 609 52.85 -45.31 -29.60
C ALA A 609 53.85 -44.80 -28.53
N GLU A 610 55.11 -44.57 -28.92
CA GLU A 610 56.17 -43.97 -28.13
C GLU A 610 55.91 -42.49 -27.77
N PHE A 611 55.27 -41.71 -28.64
CA PHE A 611 54.94 -40.31 -28.39
C PHE A 611 53.72 -40.16 -27.47
N GLU A 612 52.72 -41.03 -27.59
CA GLU A 612 51.63 -41.12 -26.59
C GLU A 612 52.17 -41.55 -25.22
N TYR A 613 53.08 -42.53 -25.18
CA TYR A 613 53.75 -42.94 -23.95
C TYR A 613 54.53 -41.79 -23.31
N LEU A 614 55.30 -41.03 -24.11
CA LEU A 614 56.05 -39.87 -23.63
C LEU A 614 55.13 -38.74 -23.15
N LYS A 615 54.02 -38.48 -23.86
CA LYS A 615 53.01 -37.50 -23.47
C LYS A 615 52.36 -37.88 -22.14
N ASN A 616 52.08 -39.18 -21.94
CA ASN A 616 51.50 -39.69 -20.70
C ASN A 616 52.50 -39.62 -19.54
N ILE A 617 53.78 -39.94 -19.78
CA ILE A 617 54.88 -39.75 -18.81
C ILE A 617 55.02 -38.28 -18.44
N LEU A 618 55.04 -37.37 -19.42
CA LEU A 618 55.17 -35.94 -19.14
C LEU A 618 53.97 -35.40 -18.35
N TYR A 619 52.76 -35.86 -18.69
CA TYR A 619 51.55 -35.49 -17.96
C TYR A 619 51.59 -36.00 -16.51
N GLN A 620 52.01 -37.25 -16.29
CA GLN A 620 52.17 -37.82 -14.94
C GLN A 620 53.28 -37.09 -14.14
N TYR A 621 54.37 -36.71 -14.80
CA TYR A 621 55.45 -35.93 -14.22
C TYR A 621 54.97 -34.53 -13.77
N MET A 622 54.19 -33.84 -14.61
CA MET A 622 53.59 -32.54 -14.25
C MET A 622 52.55 -32.65 -13.13
N LEU A 623 51.83 -33.76 -13.05
CA LEU A 623 50.91 -34.06 -11.94
C LEU A 623 51.63 -34.48 -10.65
N GLY A 624 52.96 -34.60 -10.66
CA GLY A 624 53.77 -34.89 -9.48
C GLY A 624 53.82 -36.37 -9.08
N LYS A 625 53.43 -37.30 -9.96
CA LYS A 625 53.49 -38.74 -9.70
C LYS A 625 54.85 -39.29 -10.11
N GLU A 626 55.50 -40.06 -9.24
CA GLU A 626 56.78 -40.75 -9.52
C GLU A 626 57.86 -39.89 -10.20
N THR A 627 57.97 -38.62 -9.79
CA THR A 627 58.77 -37.60 -10.49
C THR A 627 60.24 -37.96 -10.68
N GLN A 628 60.85 -38.70 -9.74
CA GLN A 628 62.23 -39.19 -9.89
C GLN A 628 62.40 -40.26 -10.97
N THR A 629 61.45 -41.18 -11.10
CA THR A 629 61.49 -42.24 -12.11
C THR A 629 61.14 -41.68 -13.48
N LEU A 630 60.12 -40.81 -13.53
CA LEU A 630 59.69 -40.17 -14.77
C LEU A 630 60.72 -39.15 -15.27
N SER A 631 61.43 -38.41 -14.40
CA SER A 631 62.52 -37.54 -14.83
C SER A 631 63.69 -38.33 -15.42
N LYS A 632 64.02 -39.51 -14.88
CA LYS A 632 65.03 -40.41 -15.48
C LYS A 632 64.62 -40.89 -16.87
N VAL A 633 63.36 -41.27 -17.05
CA VAL A 633 62.82 -41.67 -18.36
C VAL A 633 62.84 -40.48 -19.34
N LEU A 634 62.39 -39.30 -18.91
CA LEU A 634 62.43 -38.07 -19.72
C LEU A 634 63.87 -37.68 -20.09
N CYS A 635 64.81 -37.78 -19.15
CA CYS A 635 66.21 -37.49 -19.38
C CYS A 635 66.87 -38.46 -20.38
N ALA A 636 66.52 -39.75 -20.29
CA ALA A 636 66.99 -40.77 -21.21
C ALA A 636 66.43 -40.58 -22.63
N VAL A 637 65.15 -40.20 -22.76
CA VAL A 637 64.50 -39.97 -24.05
C VAL A 637 64.99 -38.68 -24.72
N VAL A 638 65.18 -37.60 -23.95
CA VAL A 638 65.62 -36.28 -24.46
C VAL A 638 67.15 -36.22 -24.64
N LYS A 639 67.91 -37.20 -24.12
CA LYS A 639 69.37 -37.31 -24.23
C LYS A 639 70.12 -36.10 -23.66
N PHE A 640 69.74 -35.65 -22.47
CA PHE A 640 70.50 -34.62 -21.75
C PHE A 640 71.94 -35.08 -21.49
N ASP A 641 72.88 -34.14 -21.40
CA ASP A 641 74.25 -34.46 -21.02
C ASP A 641 74.32 -34.91 -19.55
N ALA A 642 75.38 -35.63 -19.18
CA ALA A 642 75.49 -36.22 -17.83
C ALA A 642 75.42 -35.18 -16.71
N GLN A 643 75.81 -33.93 -17.00
CA GLN A 643 75.78 -32.84 -16.02
C GLN A 643 74.36 -32.28 -15.85
N GLN A 644 73.62 -32.08 -16.93
CA GLN A 644 72.20 -31.67 -16.92
C GLN A 644 71.30 -32.74 -16.31
N GLN A 645 71.59 -34.03 -16.56
CA GLN A 645 70.85 -35.12 -15.91
C GLN A 645 71.03 -35.08 -14.39
N GLN A 646 72.27 -34.88 -13.93
CA GLN A 646 72.59 -34.76 -12.51
C GLN A 646 71.86 -33.55 -11.88
N GLU A 647 71.89 -32.38 -12.55
CA GLU A 647 71.19 -31.17 -12.07
C GLU A 647 69.66 -31.37 -12.00
N ILE A 648 69.06 -32.03 -12.99
CA ILE A 648 67.62 -32.34 -12.99
C ILE A 648 67.27 -33.35 -11.89
N PHE A 649 68.11 -34.35 -11.64
CA PHE A 649 67.89 -35.32 -10.57
C PHE A 649 68.04 -34.70 -9.19
N GLU A 650 69.06 -33.86 -8.99
CA GLU A 650 69.26 -33.12 -7.74
C GLU A 650 68.11 -32.13 -7.49
N HIS A 651 67.61 -31.45 -8.52
CA HIS A 651 66.47 -30.56 -8.40
C HIS A 651 65.18 -31.32 -8.02
N GLU A 652 64.92 -32.48 -8.62
CA GLU A 652 63.73 -33.27 -8.26
C GLU A 652 63.85 -33.99 -6.91
N GLU A 653 65.06 -34.33 -6.49
CA GLU A 653 65.32 -34.83 -5.14
C GLU A 653 65.09 -33.73 -4.09
N GLN A 654 65.61 -32.53 -4.32
CA GLN A 654 65.36 -31.37 -3.45
C GLN A 654 63.87 -31.01 -3.40
N ARG A 655 63.17 -31.03 -4.54
CA ARG A 655 61.73 -30.78 -4.62
C ARG A 655 60.91 -31.85 -3.89
N GLN A 656 61.28 -33.14 -3.99
CA GLN A 656 60.64 -34.20 -3.21
C GLN A 656 60.89 -34.04 -1.71
N ASN A 657 62.11 -33.69 -1.30
CA ASN A 657 62.44 -33.45 0.10
C ASN A 657 61.66 -32.26 0.68
N LEU A 658 61.44 -31.20 -0.11
CA LEU A 658 60.56 -30.08 0.24
C LEU A 658 59.10 -30.52 0.37
N LEU A 659 58.56 -31.29 -0.60
CA LEU A 659 57.17 -31.78 -0.54
C LEU A 659 56.95 -32.75 0.65
N GLN A 660 57.93 -33.58 0.99
CA GLN A 660 57.88 -34.42 2.19
C GLN A 660 57.99 -33.60 3.49
N GLY A 661 58.81 -32.54 3.50
CA GLY A 661 58.89 -31.61 4.64
C GLY A 661 57.59 -30.85 4.88
N TRP A 662 56.89 -30.42 3.82
CA TRP A 662 55.60 -29.75 3.92
C TRP A 662 54.47 -30.71 4.35
N SER A 663 54.54 -31.98 3.94
CA SER A 663 53.65 -33.04 4.42
C SER A 663 53.79 -33.33 5.92
N GLN A 664 54.96 -33.11 6.52
CA GLN A 664 55.17 -33.28 7.96
C GLN A 664 54.73 -32.06 8.79
N GLY A 665 54.73 -30.85 8.20
CA GLY A 665 54.29 -29.62 8.86
C GLY A 665 52.77 -29.45 8.97
N LEU A 666 52.00 -30.10 8.10
CA LEU A 666 50.52 -30.03 8.07
C LEU A 666 49.83 -31.12 8.93
N GLY A 667 50.59 -31.95 9.65
CA GLY A 667 50.07 -33.01 10.53
C GLY A 667 49.94 -32.65 12.01
N LEU A 668 50.04 -31.36 12.37
CA LEU A 668 49.95 -30.87 13.76
C LEU A 668 48.82 -29.86 14.02
N TYR A 669 47.72 -29.95 13.27
CA TYR A 669 46.46 -29.29 13.60
C TYR A 669 45.26 -30.22 13.47
#